data_AF-A0A520AFG8-F1
#
_entry.id   AF-A0A520AFG8-F1
#
_cell.length_a   1.000
_cell.length_b   1.000
_cell.length_c   1.000
_cell.angle_alpha   90.00
_cell.angle_beta   90.00
_cell.angle_gamma   90.00
#
_symmetry.space_group_name_H-M   'P 1'
#
loop_
_entity.id
_entity.type
_entity.pdbx_description
1 polymer ?
#
loop_
_entity_poly.entity_id
_entity_poly.type
_entity_poly.pdbx_seq_one_letter_code
_entity_poly.pdbx_strand_id
1 'polypeptide(L)'
;MVKSLNNKTRVAIRILLVLLTGALTLQFTKLSLPALTLKKNAHIVLIGNNLGSRMMNYGSFETELQLRYPDLNLFIRNMCDGGNTPGFRPHASRVSPWAFPGAEKFQTELANPSDSQGFFETEDQWLTRLRADIIIAFFGYNESFSGPKGLENYKSELDAFIKHTLKQKYNGISSPQLVIVSPIAFEDLSDRFDLPNGKVENLNLSLYSEAMKQVAERNNVLFTDTYSATKKWFETSEKPLTIDGSQLTEEGYTRFATLLTDLIFGPSKPKTEVNRKLVQSAVLEKNWMWHNDFKIPNGVHAYGRRYDPFGPDNYPAEIAKLRELAQIRDTAIWMAANGKQMDLVAADKNTTPIPPVKTNYTPAPSENLEYLSGQEAISKFKMADGFKIDLFASELEFPDLAKPCQIGFDTKGRLWVATMPSYPHYKPGDQKPNDKLIILEDTDNDGKADKQTIFADGLHLPIGFEVTAEGVYLSQGTNFVLLKDTDGDGKADTKEILLSGFDDHDTHHNIHAFTADPSGAIYMGEGVFLHTSVETSYGPVRGTNGGFYRYNPRRKHLERTAQPYVPNPWGIAFDDWGQNFYAETSSPDVRWMMPVTVKSRYGDTTEVSRDLLQPEHRVRPTSGLEFVSSGHFPDNLQGDFLINNTIGFLGTKEHTLKDDGTGYISRHRQDLLVSTDKNFRPVDMEFAPDGSLYVADWHNLLEALWVSWGLNEVDEQLLQQLLKAKDYHARAAAVRVLR
;
A
#
# COMPACT_ATOMS: atom_id res chain seq x y z
N MET A 1 -24.11 -30.47 62.76
CA MET A 1 -25.16 -31.03 63.65
C MET A 1 -26.11 -31.94 62.85
N VAL A 2 -25.71 -33.16 62.45
CA VAL A 2 -26.58 -34.08 61.69
C VAL A 2 -26.31 -35.55 62.08
N LYS A 3 -27.00 -36.05 63.11
CA LYS A 3 -26.97 -37.48 63.50
C LYS A 3 -28.36 -38.02 63.93
N SER A 4 -29.43 -37.56 63.26
CA SER A 4 -30.76 -38.20 63.32
C SER A 4 -31.58 -37.87 62.08
N LEU A 5 -31.51 -38.72 61.05
CA LEU A 5 -32.35 -38.65 59.85
C LEU A 5 -32.65 -40.07 59.35
N ASN A 6 -33.93 -40.42 59.32
CA ASN A 6 -34.48 -41.72 58.90
C ASN A 6 -34.09 -42.04 57.44
N ASN A 7 -33.93 -43.33 57.11
CA ASN A 7 -33.64 -43.78 55.75
C ASN A 7 -34.64 -43.26 54.70
N LYS A 8 -35.93 -43.14 55.01
CA LYS A 8 -36.91 -42.54 54.08
C LYS A 8 -36.55 -41.09 53.73
N THR A 9 -36.15 -40.29 54.72
CA THR A 9 -35.71 -38.90 54.51
C THR A 9 -34.39 -38.83 53.75
N ARG A 10 -33.45 -39.76 53.99
CA ARG A 10 -32.19 -39.85 53.23
C ARG A 10 -32.40 -40.19 51.75
N VAL A 11 -33.35 -41.08 51.45
CA VAL A 11 -33.73 -41.41 50.06
C VAL A 11 -34.42 -40.21 49.40
N ALA A 12 -35.36 -39.55 50.07
CA ALA A 12 -36.00 -38.33 49.56
C ALA A 12 -34.98 -37.22 49.27
N ILE A 13 -34.05 -36.95 50.18
CA ILE A 13 -32.97 -35.95 49.98
C ILE A 13 -32.05 -36.34 48.82
N ARG A 14 -31.72 -37.63 48.65
CA ARG A 14 -30.92 -38.11 47.49
C ARG A 14 -31.68 -37.95 46.17
N ILE A 15 -32.96 -38.26 46.11
CA ILE A 15 -33.79 -38.06 44.91
C ILE A 15 -33.89 -36.56 44.60
N LEU A 16 -34.11 -35.71 45.61
CA LEU A 16 -34.16 -34.25 45.43
C LEU A 16 -32.81 -33.69 44.96
N LEU A 17 -31.68 -34.17 45.49
CA LEU A 17 -30.34 -33.79 45.02
C LEU A 17 -30.08 -34.25 43.58
N VAL A 18 -30.44 -35.48 43.21
CA VAL A 18 -30.30 -35.99 41.83
C VAL A 18 -31.17 -35.20 40.85
N LEU A 19 -32.39 -34.83 41.25
CA LEU A 19 -33.27 -33.97 40.45
C LEU A 19 -32.75 -32.53 40.36
N LEU A 20 -32.19 -31.95 41.42
CA LEU A 20 -31.53 -30.64 41.35
C LEU A 20 -30.29 -30.66 40.46
N THR A 21 -29.43 -31.68 40.57
CA THR A 21 -28.28 -31.81 39.66
C THR A 21 -28.73 -32.02 38.22
N GLY A 22 -29.77 -32.83 37.98
CA GLY A 22 -30.34 -33.03 36.64
C GLY A 22 -30.88 -31.73 36.04
N ALA A 23 -31.66 -30.96 36.82
CA ALA A 23 -32.18 -29.66 36.40
C ALA A 23 -31.06 -28.64 36.12
N LEU A 24 -30.02 -28.59 36.96
CA LEU A 24 -28.86 -27.71 36.76
C LEU A 24 -27.99 -28.13 35.56
N THR A 25 -27.90 -29.43 35.23
CA THR A 25 -27.22 -29.88 34.01
C THR A 25 -28.01 -29.60 32.72
N LEU A 26 -29.32 -29.37 32.80
CA LEU A 26 -30.20 -29.16 31.64
C LEU A 26 -30.32 -27.69 31.20
N GLN A 27 -29.65 -26.73 31.85
CA GLN A 27 -29.62 -25.32 31.45
C GLN A 27 -28.27 -24.82 30.88
N PHE A 28 -27.29 -25.71 30.71
CA PHE A 28 -26.00 -25.39 30.07
C PHE A 28 -25.81 -26.02 28.69
N THR A 29 -26.89 -26.22 27.94
CA THR A 29 -26.79 -26.27 26.48
C THR A 29 -26.30 -24.91 25.98
N LYS A 30 -25.02 -24.79 25.61
CA LYS A 30 -24.50 -23.59 24.96
C LYS A 30 -25.37 -23.29 23.74
N LEU A 31 -26.05 -22.15 23.75
CA LEU A 31 -26.79 -21.66 22.58
C LEU A 31 -25.78 -21.09 21.58
N SER A 32 -25.09 -21.96 20.85
CA SER A 32 -24.39 -21.55 19.65
C SER A 32 -25.46 -21.02 18.67
N LEU A 33 -25.37 -19.73 18.34
CA LEU A 33 -26.25 -19.15 17.33
C LEU A 33 -26.11 -19.95 16.02
N PRO A 34 -27.22 -20.19 15.29
CA PRO A 34 -27.16 -20.94 14.05
C PRO A 34 -26.29 -20.21 13.01
N ALA A 35 -25.70 -20.97 12.10
CA ALA A 35 -24.96 -20.43 10.96
C ALA A 35 -25.82 -19.44 10.15
N LEU A 36 -25.18 -18.43 9.56
CA LEU A 36 -25.86 -17.38 8.81
C LEU A 36 -26.53 -17.95 7.56
N THR A 37 -27.73 -17.44 7.25
CA THR A 37 -28.52 -17.95 6.13
C THR A 37 -28.21 -17.15 4.86
N LEU A 38 -27.59 -17.82 3.88
CA LEU A 38 -27.43 -17.29 2.52
C LEU A 38 -28.76 -17.31 1.76
N LYS A 39 -28.94 -16.32 0.88
CA LYS A 39 -30.06 -16.20 -0.06
C LYS A 39 -29.51 -16.02 -1.47
N LYS A 40 -30.33 -16.27 -2.48
CA LYS A 40 -29.98 -15.94 -3.86
C LYS A 40 -29.87 -14.41 -4.02
N ASN A 41 -28.83 -13.95 -4.72
CA ASN A 41 -28.43 -12.56 -4.90
C ASN A 41 -28.05 -11.83 -3.59
N ALA A 42 -27.64 -12.55 -2.54
CA ALA A 42 -27.27 -11.92 -1.27
C ALA A 42 -25.99 -11.08 -1.38
N HIS A 43 -26.00 -9.91 -0.73
CA HIS A 43 -24.89 -8.98 -0.66
C HIS A 43 -24.07 -9.17 0.63
N ILE A 44 -22.81 -9.59 0.48
CA ILE A 44 -21.89 -9.88 1.58
C ILE A 44 -20.76 -8.83 1.57
N VAL A 45 -20.59 -8.12 2.68
CA VAL A 45 -19.52 -7.12 2.83
C VAL A 45 -18.60 -7.50 3.99
N LEU A 46 -17.30 -7.59 3.71
CA LEU A 46 -16.26 -7.76 4.71
C LEU A 46 -15.80 -6.37 5.19
N ILE A 47 -15.64 -6.16 6.49
CA ILE A 47 -15.13 -4.93 7.11
C ILE A 47 -14.12 -5.25 8.22
N GLY A 48 -13.23 -4.31 8.53
CA GLY A 48 -12.25 -4.47 9.61
C GLY A 48 -10.80 -4.54 9.14
N ASN A 49 -9.97 -5.30 9.85
CA ASN A 49 -8.50 -5.18 9.89
C ASN A 49 -7.72 -5.93 8.76
N ASN A 50 -6.38 -5.90 8.82
CA ASN A 50 -5.48 -6.44 7.77
C ASN A 50 -5.70 -7.94 7.47
N LEU A 51 -6.09 -8.74 8.48
CA LEU A 51 -6.48 -10.15 8.30
C LEU A 51 -7.62 -10.31 7.28
N GLY A 52 -8.60 -9.40 7.32
CA GLY A 52 -9.67 -9.34 6.34
C GLY A 52 -9.22 -8.73 5.00
N SER A 53 -8.35 -7.73 5.04
CA SER A 53 -7.93 -6.98 3.83
C SER A 53 -7.12 -7.85 2.86
N ARG A 54 -6.08 -8.52 3.36
CA ARG A 54 -5.18 -9.39 2.55
C ARG A 54 -5.89 -10.56 1.86
N MET A 55 -7.12 -10.91 2.27
CA MET A 55 -7.95 -11.89 1.56
C MET A 55 -8.22 -11.49 0.10
N MET A 56 -8.16 -10.20 -0.25
CA MET A 56 -8.29 -9.73 -1.63
C MET A 56 -7.15 -10.21 -2.54
N ASN A 57 -5.93 -10.34 -2.00
CA ASN A 57 -4.71 -10.67 -2.75
C ASN A 57 -4.70 -12.13 -3.25
N TYR A 58 -5.44 -13.02 -2.57
CA TYR A 58 -5.47 -14.46 -2.87
C TYR A 58 -6.83 -14.95 -3.40
N GLY A 59 -7.93 -14.25 -3.08
CA GLY A 59 -9.28 -14.57 -3.56
C GLY A 59 -9.91 -15.84 -2.97
N SER A 60 -9.22 -16.56 -2.09
CA SER A 60 -9.59 -17.92 -1.66
C SER A 60 -10.96 -18.03 -0.99
N PHE A 61 -11.37 -17.02 -0.19
CA PHE A 61 -12.66 -17.04 0.53
C PHE A 61 -13.88 -16.91 -0.37
N GLU A 62 -13.88 -15.95 -1.30
CA GLU A 62 -14.98 -15.85 -2.26
C GLU A 62 -14.99 -17.04 -3.20
N THR A 63 -13.81 -17.51 -3.62
CA THR A 63 -13.68 -18.74 -4.40
C THR A 63 -14.37 -19.92 -3.70
N GLU A 64 -14.08 -20.15 -2.42
CA GLU A 64 -14.69 -21.20 -1.61
C GLU A 64 -16.22 -21.04 -1.52
N LEU A 65 -16.71 -19.82 -1.30
CA LEU A 65 -18.14 -19.55 -1.16
C LEU A 65 -18.92 -19.73 -2.49
N GLN A 66 -18.38 -19.24 -3.61
CA GLN A 66 -19.01 -19.37 -4.93
C GLN A 66 -19.02 -20.84 -5.41
N LEU A 67 -18.01 -21.64 -5.06
CA LEU A 67 -17.97 -23.08 -5.37
C LEU A 67 -18.93 -23.93 -4.53
N ARG A 68 -19.20 -23.52 -3.27
CA ARG A 68 -20.22 -24.16 -2.41
C ARG A 68 -21.64 -23.76 -2.81
N TYR A 69 -21.84 -22.54 -3.28
CA TYR A 69 -23.15 -21.96 -3.55
C TYR A 69 -23.32 -21.40 -4.99
N PRO A 70 -22.96 -22.16 -6.05
CA PRO A 70 -22.90 -21.68 -7.44
C PRO A 70 -24.27 -21.25 -8.02
N ASP A 71 -25.36 -21.67 -7.37
CA ASP A 71 -26.74 -21.35 -7.75
C ASP A 71 -27.23 -20.01 -7.17
N LEU A 72 -26.49 -19.42 -6.20
CA LEU A 72 -26.95 -18.29 -5.40
C LEU A 72 -26.51 -16.92 -5.93
N ASN A 73 -25.66 -16.82 -6.95
CA ASN A 73 -25.21 -15.55 -7.53
C ASN A 73 -24.77 -14.53 -6.44
N LEU A 74 -23.83 -14.92 -5.58
CA LEU A 74 -23.45 -14.10 -4.43
C LEU A 74 -22.64 -12.87 -4.88
N PHE A 75 -22.93 -11.72 -4.29
CA PHE A 75 -22.14 -10.50 -4.44
C PHE A 75 -21.24 -10.34 -3.22
N ILE A 76 -19.91 -10.33 -3.41
CA ILE A 76 -18.96 -10.13 -2.31
C ILE A 76 -18.08 -8.92 -2.56
N ARG A 77 -17.96 -8.06 -1.54
CA ARG A 77 -17.11 -6.87 -1.50
C ARG A 77 -16.33 -6.83 -0.20
N ASN A 78 -15.13 -6.26 -0.24
CA ASN A 78 -14.23 -6.24 0.89
C ASN A 78 -13.75 -4.81 1.16
N MET A 79 -14.22 -4.23 2.26
CA MET A 79 -13.86 -2.92 2.77
C MET A 79 -12.89 -3.04 3.97
N CYS A 80 -12.28 -4.20 4.18
CA CYS A 80 -11.23 -4.35 5.19
C CYS A 80 -9.96 -3.59 4.78
N ASP A 81 -9.28 -3.01 5.77
CA ASP A 81 -8.04 -2.26 5.60
C ASP A 81 -7.14 -2.41 6.82
N GLY A 82 -5.85 -2.16 6.65
CA GLY A 82 -4.89 -2.21 7.74
C GLY A 82 -5.18 -1.17 8.83
N GLY A 83 -5.02 -1.57 10.08
CA GLY A 83 -5.24 -0.73 11.25
C GLY A 83 -6.71 -0.41 11.57
N ASN A 84 -7.69 -0.92 10.84
CA ASN A 84 -9.11 -0.67 11.15
C ASN A 84 -9.54 -1.30 12.49
N THR A 85 -10.45 -0.61 13.20
CA THR A 85 -11.10 -1.07 14.44
C THR A 85 -12.64 -0.99 14.31
N PRO A 86 -13.44 -1.41 15.32
CA PRO A 86 -14.88 -1.25 15.28
C PRO A 86 -15.30 0.23 15.13
N GLY A 87 -14.59 1.14 15.79
CA GLY A 87 -14.89 2.58 15.82
C GLY A 87 -14.04 3.48 14.90
N PHE A 88 -12.80 3.11 14.60
CA PHE A 88 -11.84 3.95 13.86
C PHE A 88 -11.42 3.30 12.52
N ARG A 89 -11.68 4.02 11.42
CA ARG A 89 -11.39 3.65 10.02
C ARG A 89 -11.08 4.92 9.22
N PRO A 90 -9.80 5.37 9.20
CA PRO A 90 -9.41 6.62 8.54
C PRO A 90 -9.45 6.48 7.02
N HIS A 91 -9.53 7.61 6.32
CA HIS A 91 -9.33 7.68 4.86
C HIS A 91 -8.99 9.13 4.50
N ALA A 92 -7.97 9.34 3.67
CA ALA A 92 -7.45 10.67 3.35
C ALA A 92 -8.52 11.68 2.85
N SER A 93 -9.40 11.24 1.94
CA SER A 93 -10.55 12.03 1.45
C SER A 93 -11.79 12.03 2.36
N ARG A 94 -11.68 11.68 3.64
CA ARG A 94 -12.84 11.59 4.55
C ARG A 94 -12.57 12.29 5.87
N VAL A 95 -13.21 13.44 6.07
CA VAL A 95 -13.06 14.31 7.26
C VAL A 95 -13.31 13.58 8.59
N SER A 96 -14.20 12.58 8.59
CA SER A 96 -14.45 11.72 9.74
C SER A 96 -13.75 10.36 9.60
N PRO A 97 -12.76 10.03 10.44
CA PRO A 97 -12.21 8.68 10.54
C PRO A 97 -13.12 7.73 11.34
N TRP A 98 -14.26 8.21 11.84
CA TRP A 98 -15.16 7.45 12.70
C TRP A 98 -16.12 6.57 11.88
N ALA A 99 -16.13 5.28 12.21
CA ALA A 99 -16.97 4.29 11.55
C ALA A 99 -18.46 4.41 11.87
N PHE A 100 -18.80 5.09 12.97
CA PHE A 100 -20.17 5.43 13.37
C PHE A 100 -20.18 6.66 14.29
N PRO A 101 -21.29 7.41 14.40
CA PRO A 101 -21.38 8.59 15.26
C PRO A 101 -21.22 8.23 16.75
N GLY A 102 -20.35 8.94 17.47
CA GLY A 102 -20.07 8.61 18.86
C GLY A 102 -19.01 7.52 19.04
N ALA A 103 -18.23 7.18 18.02
CA ALA A 103 -17.09 6.27 18.14
C ALA A 103 -15.84 6.97 18.72
N GLU A 104 -15.72 8.29 18.51
CA GLU A 104 -14.57 9.12 18.92
C GLU A 104 -14.24 9.02 20.41
N LYS A 105 -15.26 8.83 21.26
CA LYS A 105 -15.12 8.66 22.72
C LYS A 105 -14.36 7.42 23.16
N PHE A 106 -14.12 6.45 22.27
CA PHE A 106 -13.37 5.22 22.55
C PHE A 106 -11.88 5.34 22.21
N GLN A 107 -11.45 6.46 21.62
CA GLN A 107 -10.06 6.67 21.20
C GLN A 107 -9.48 7.92 21.87
N THR A 108 -8.15 7.95 22.00
CA THR A 108 -7.40 9.11 22.54
C THR A 108 -6.31 9.53 21.57
N GLU A 109 -5.27 8.71 21.39
CA GLU A 109 -4.15 9.00 20.47
C GLU A 109 -4.60 9.00 18.98
N LEU A 110 -5.68 8.29 18.64
CA LEU A 110 -6.28 8.30 17.29
C LEU A 110 -7.38 9.36 17.11
N ALA A 111 -7.64 10.21 18.11
CA ALA A 111 -8.65 11.27 18.02
C ALA A 111 -8.09 12.60 17.50
N ASN A 112 -6.77 12.70 17.29
CA ASN A 112 -6.12 13.89 16.74
C ASN A 112 -6.51 14.09 15.25
N PRO A 113 -6.90 15.31 14.82
CA PRO A 113 -7.31 15.55 13.44
C PRO A 113 -6.17 15.38 12.45
N SER A 114 -6.29 14.43 11.51
CA SER A 114 -5.27 14.09 10.52
C SER A 114 -5.27 14.95 9.24
N ASP A 115 -5.88 16.14 9.29
CA ASP A 115 -6.10 17.02 8.11
C ASP A 115 -6.65 16.26 6.88
N SER A 116 -7.57 15.33 7.13
CA SER A 116 -8.24 14.54 6.08
C SER A 116 -9.31 15.40 5.41
N GLN A 117 -9.22 15.59 4.09
CA GLN A 117 -9.97 16.57 3.33
C GLN A 117 -10.56 15.94 2.07
N GLY A 118 -11.90 15.91 1.97
CA GLY A 118 -12.61 15.36 0.83
C GLY A 118 -14.05 14.96 1.15
N PHE A 119 -14.68 14.26 0.21
CA PHE A 119 -16.08 13.81 0.28
C PHE A 119 -16.26 12.30 0.04
N PHE A 120 -15.21 11.50 0.28
CA PHE A 120 -15.32 10.04 0.19
C PHE A 120 -16.35 9.51 1.21
N GLU A 121 -17.17 8.56 0.76
CA GLU A 121 -18.35 8.11 1.50
C GLU A 121 -18.00 7.45 2.85
N THR A 122 -18.87 7.63 3.84
CA THR A 122 -18.76 7.00 5.16
C THR A 122 -19.01 5.48 5.08
N GLU A 123 -18.62 4.76 6.13
CA GLU A 123 -18.87 3.32 6.25
C GLU A 123 -20.34 2.96 6.04
N ASP A 124 -21.26 3.72 6.66
CA ASP A 124 -22.71 3.50 6.49
C ASP A 124 -23.19 3.82 5.06
N GLN A 125 -22.63 4.83 4.40
CA GLN A 125 -22.96 5.17 3.02
C GLN A 125 -22.50 4.07 2.06
N TRP A 126 -21.26 3.59 2.19
CA TRP A 126 -20.74 2.46 1.41
C TRP A 126 -21.52 1.18 1.66
N LEU A 127 -21.81 0.82 2.92
CA LEU A 127 -22.62 -0.36 3.25
C LEU A 127 -24.03 -0.27 2.64
N THR A 128 -24.64 0.93 2.65
CA THR A 128 -25.93 1.20 1.97
C THR A 128 -25.82 1.07 0.45
N ARG A 129 -24.79 1.66 -0.18
CA ARG A 129 -24.51 1.54 -1.63
C ARG A 129 -24.34 0.07 -2.05
N LEU A 130 -23.65 -0.71 -1.24
CA LEU A 130 -23.42 -2.14 -1.43
C LEU A 130 -24.61 -3.01 -1.01
N ARG A 131 -25.68 -2.42 -0.46
CA ARG A 131 -26.92 -3.09 -0.02
C ARG A 131 -26.70 -4.25 0.95
N ALA A 132 -25.76 -4.10 1.90
CA ALA A 132 -25.27 -5.21 2.72
C ALA A 132 -26.40 -6.02 3.42
N ASP A 133 -26.57 -7.29 3.02
CA ASP A 133 -27.42 -8.28 3.70
C ASP A 133 -26.66 -8.99 4.83
N ILE A 134 -25.36 -9.17 4.64
CA ILE A 134 -24.44 -9.87 5.55
C ILE A 134 -23.19 -9.02 5.72
N ILE A 135 -22.76 -8.84 6.98
CA ILE A 135 -21.52 -8.15 7.32
C ILE A 135 -20.62 -9.11 8.11
N ILE A 136 -19.39 -9.29 7.62
CA ILE A 136 -18.34 -10.11 8.23
C ILE A 136 -17.27 -9.16 8.76
N ALA A 137 -17.09 -9.11 10.09
CA ALA A 137 -16.30 -8.06 10.73
C ALA A 137 -15.06 -8.62 11.45
N PHE A 138 -13.86 -8.22 11.03
CA PHE A 138 -12.57 -8.67 11.55
C PHE A 138 -11.93 -7.61 12.45
N PHE A 139 -11.84 -7.87 13.76
CA PHE A 139 -11.34 -6.91 14.75
C PHE A 139 -10.47 -7.61 15.82
N GLY A 140 -9.94 -6.85 16.76
CA GLY A 140 -9.29 -7.35 17.98
C GLY A 140 -7.77 -7.53 17.88
N TYR A 141 -7.18 -7.50 16.67
CA TYR A 141 -5.72 -7.61 16.50
C TYR A 141 -5.03 -6.32 16.97
N ASN A 142 -5.31 -5.21 16.29
CA ASN A 142 -4.82 -3.86 16.58
C ASN A 142 -5.00 -3.47 18.04
N GLU A 143 -6.16 -3.84 18.58
CA GLU A 143 -6.63 -3.45 19.91
C GLU A 143 -5.96 -4.30 21.00
N SER A 144 -5.53 -5.53 20.70
CA SER A 144 -4.87 -6.44 21.65
C SER A 144 -3.50 -5.92 22.14
N PHE A 145 -2.83 -5.05 21.37
CA PHE A 145 -1.57 -4.42 21.78
C PHE A 145 -1.74 -3.42 22.95
N SER A 146 -2.96 -3.01 23.27
CA SER A 146 -3.27 -2.30 24.54
C SER A 146 -3.26 -3.22 25.77
N GLY A 147 -3.20 -4.53 25.57
CA GLY A 147 -3.19 -5.56 26.61
C GLY A 147 -4.40 -5.49 27.57
N PRO A 148 -4.28 -6.03 28.79
CA PRO A 148 -5.38 -6.03 29.77
C PRO A 148 -5.91 -4.63 30.15
N LYS A 149 -5.19 -3.55 29.86
CA LYS A 149 -5.63 -2.17 30.13
C LYS A 149 -6.65 -1.65 29.13
N GLY A 150 -6.60 -2.08 27.86
CA GLY A 150 -7.53 -1.63 26.82
C GLY A 150 -8.86 -2.39 26.78
N LEU A 151 -8.94 -3.55 27.45
CA LEU A 151 -9.98 -4.56 27.23
C LEU A 151 -11.42 -4.06 27.42
N GLU A 152 -11.70 -3.33 28.50
CA GLU A 152 -13.08 -2.86 28.78
C GLU A 152 -13.48 -1.65 27.90
N ASN A 153 -12.52 -0.87 27.43
CA ASN A 153 -12.76 0.15 26.39
C ASN A 153 -13.11 -0.53 25.07
N TYR A 154 -12.30 -1.50 24.63
CA TYR A 154 -12.54 -2.27 23.41
C TYR A 154 -13.88 -3.03 23.43
N LYS A 155 -14.24 -3.67 24.55
CA LYS A 155 -15.59 -4.25 24.74
C LYS A 155 -16.71 -3.24 24.52
N SER A 156 -16.51 -2.01 24.98
CA SER A 156 -17.49 -0.92 24.87
C SER A 156 -17.58 -0.35 23.45
N GLU A 157 -16.44 -0.26 22.75
CA GLU A 157 -16.35 0.13 21.33
C GLU A 157 -17.05 -0.90 20.44
N LEU A 158 -16.76 -2.19 20.63
CA LEU A 158 -17.37 -3.29 19.89
C LEU A 158 -18.88 -3.44 20.16
N ASP A 159 -19.31 -3.29 21.41
CA ASP A 159 -20.73 -3.29 21.80
C ASP A 159 -21.49 -2.12 21.15
N ALA A 160 -20.87 -0.94 21.10
CA ALA A 160 -21.44 0.23 20.42
C ALA A 160 -21.50 0.04 18.89
N PHE A 161 -20.44 -0.48 18.27
CA PHE A 161 -20.42 -0.84 16.85
C PHE A 161 -21.56 -1.79 16.49
N ILE A 162 -21.69 -2.92 17.20
CA ILE A 162 -22.76 -3.90 16.97
C ILE A 162 -24.15 -3.23 17.10
N LYS A 163 -24.36 -2.44 18.16
CA LYS A 163 -25.63 -1.74 18.41
C LYS A 163 -25.92 -0.59 17.44
N HIS A 164 -24.92 -0.10 16.72
CA HIS A 164 -25.11 0.82 15.60
C HIS A 164 -25.51 0.06 14.34
N THR A 165 -24.67 -0.89 13.91
CA THR A 165 -24.85 -1.68 12.68
C THR A 165 -26.17 -2.44 12.66
N LEU A 166 -26.61 -3.02 13.78
CA LEU A 166 -27.91 -3.74 13.84
C LEU A 166 -29.15 -2.81 13.79
N LYS A 167 -29.00 -1.50 13.99
CA LYS A 167 -30.09 -0.52 13.79
C LYS A 167 -30.22 -0.07 12.34
N GLN A 168 -29.16 -0.19 11.55
CA GLN A 168 -29.17 0.23 10.16
C GLN A 168 -29.95 -0.75 9.28
N LYS A 169 -30.35 -0.28 8.10
CA LYS A 169 -31.03 -1.07 7.06
C LYS A 169 -30.35 -0.86 5.72
N TYR A 170 -29.11 -1.32 5.59
CA TYR A 170 -28.28 -1.09 4.40
C TYR A 170 -28.91 -1.63 3.11
N ASN A 171 -29.63 -2.76 3.17
CA ASN A 171 -30.40 -3.30 2.05
C ASN A 171 -31.79 -2.64 1.85
N GLY A 172 -32.13 -1.60 2.62
CA GLY A 172 -33.42 -0.91 2.63
C GLY A 172 -34.56 -1.63 3.36
N ILE A 173 -34.39 -2.89 3.77
CA ILE A 173 -35.47 -3.78 4.24
C ILE A 173 -35.26 -4.17 5.71
N SER A 174 -34.11 -4.74 6.03
CA SER A 174 -33.79 -5.38 7.31
C SER A 174 -32.44 -4.94 7.86
N SER A 175 -32.24 -5.17 9.16
CA SER A 175 -30.89 -5.20 9.73
C SER A 175 -30.02 -6.25 9.00
N PRO A 176 -28.71 -6.03 8.87
CA PRO A 176 -27.81 -7.03 8.30
C PRO A 176 -27.64 -8.23 9.24
N GLN A 177 -27.37 -9.41 8.69
CA GLN A 177 -26.80 -10.52 9.44
C GLN A 177 -25.33 -10.19 9.76
N LEU A 178 -25.02 -9.94 11.03
CA LEU A 178 -23.66 -9.61 11.47
C LEU A 178 -22.96 -10.86 12.01
N VAL A 179 -21.66 -11.00 11.72
CA VAL A 179 -20.75 -11.94 12.39
C VAL A 179 -19.46 -11.23 12.76
N ILE A 180 -18.99 -11.50 13.98
CA ILE A 180 -17.71 -11.04 14.51
C ILE A 180 -16.69 -12.18 14.37
N VAL A 181 -15.57 -11.89 13.73
CA VAL A 181 -14.44 -12.81 13.51
C VAL A 181 -13.30 -12.40 14.44
N SER A 182 -12.79 -13.33 15.23
CA SER A 182 -11.61 -13.08 16.07
C SER A 182 -10.33 -12.93 15.24
N PRO A 183 -9.26 -12.36 15.83
CA PRO A 183 -7.92 -12.53 15.28
C PRO A 183 -7.57 -14.01 15.12
N ILE A 184 -6.55 -14.29 14.32
CA ILE A 184 -5.86 -15.58 14.40
C ILE A 184 -4.95 -15.60 15.64
N ALA A 185 -4.43 -16.78 15.97
CA ALA A 185 -3.33 -16.90 16.94
C ALA A 185 -2.02 -16.35 16.35
N PHE A 186 -1.01 -16.16 17.20
CA PHE A 186 0.35 -15.86 16.75
C PHE A 186 1.15 -17.17 16.62
N GLU A 187 1.80 -17.38 15.47
CA GLU A 187 2.66 -18.54 15.19
C GLU A 187 4.10 -18.25 15.67
N ASP A 188 4.68 -19.12 16.51
CA ASP A 188 6.03 -18.91 17.03
C ASP A 188 7.08 -19.24 15.96
N LEU A 189 7.63 -18.20 15.33
CA LEU A 189 8.71 -18.28 14.33
C LEU A 189 10.06 -17.81 14.89
N SER A 190 10.21 -17.69 16.21
CA SER A 190 11.43 -17.14 16.83
C SER A 190 12.67 -18.04 16.70
N ASP A 191 12.50 -19.33 16.41
CA ASP A 191 13.59 -20.24 16.01
C ASP A 191 14.08 -19.98 14.56
N ARG A 192 13.41 -19.13 13.78
CA ARG A 192 13.72 -18.82 12.37
C ARG A 192 14.08 -17.36 12.09
N PHE A 193 13.51 -16.41 12.85
CA PHE A 193 13.65 -14.97 12.62
C PHE A 193 13.73 -14.22 13.96
N ASP A 194 14.25 -12.99 13.93
CA ASP A 194 14.41 -12.11 15.10
C ASP A 194 13.06 -11.43 15.46
N LEU A 195 12.07 -12.27 15.80
CA LEU A 195 10.64 -11.95 15.96
C LEU A 195 10.13 -12.18 17.39
N PRO A 196 8.95 -11.62 17.76
CA PRO A 196 8.19 -12.05 18.94
C PRO A 196 7.90 -13.55 18.88
N ASN A 197 7.97 -14.24 20.03
CA ASN A 197 7.75 -15.68 20.13
C ASN A 197 6.29 -16.06 20.46
N GLY A 198 5.36 -15.16 20.14
CA GLY A 198 3.93 -15.36 20.35
C GLY A 198 3.45 -15.48 21.80
N LYS A 199 4.30 -15.39 22.83
CA LYS A 199 3.91 -15.67 24.22
C LYS A 199 3.07 -14.56 24.85
N VAL A 200 3.41 -13.29 24.60
CA VAL A 200 2.63 -12.13 25.08
C VAL A 200 1.47 -11.85 24.12
N GLU A 201 1.71 -12.11 22.84
CA GLU A 201 0.82 -11.87 21.72
C GLU A 201 -0.38 -12.81 21.83
N ASN A 202 -0.18 -14.13 21.95
CA ASN A 202 -1.27 -15.09 22.17
C ASN A 202 -2.02 -14.87 23.49
N LEU A 203 -1.36 -14.37 24.54
CA LEU A 203 -2.03 -14.03 25.80
C LEU A 203 -3.04 -12.88 25.57
N ASN A 204 -2.63 -11.82 24.88
CA ASN A 204 -3.50 -10.69 24.56
C ASN A 204 -4.57 -11.06 23.52
N LEU A 205 -4.21 -11.76 22.44
CA LEU A 205 -5.14 -12.21 21.39
C LEU A 205 -6.21 -13.16 21.94
N SER A 206 -5.86 -14.07 22.86
CA SER A 206 -6.84 -14.92 23.55
C SER A 206 -7.77 -14.11 24.45
N LEU A 207 -7.25 -13.13 25.19
CA LEU A 207 -8.02 -12.29 26.10
C LEU A 207 -9.04 -11.44 25.33
N TYR A 208 -8.63 -10.89 24.18
CA TYR A 208 -9.48 -10.11 23.30
C TYR A 208 -10.51 -10.98 22.58
N SER A 209 -10.13 -12.17 22.08
CA SER A 209 -11.06 -13.11 21.43
C SER A 209 -12.21 -13.54 22.37
N GLU A 210 -11.92 -13.84 23.63
CA GLU A 210 -12.96 -14.17 24.62
C GLU A 210 -13.82 -12.94 24.98
N ALA A 211 -13.25 -11.73 24.99
CA ALA A 211 -14.01 -10.49 25.17
C ALA A 211 -14.96 -10.21 23.98
N MET A 212 -14.51 -10.44 22.74
CA MET A 212 -15.33 -10.34 21.52
C MET A 212 -16.50 -11.32 21.59
N LYS A 213 -16.23 -12.57 21.99
CA LYS A 213 -17.25 -13.59 22.20
C LYS A 213 -18.31 -13.15 23.21
N GLN A 214 -17.91 -12.66 24.38
CA GLN A 214 -18.83 -12.16 25.41
C GLN A 214 -19.71 -11.00 24.94
N VAL A 215 -19.16 -10.10 24.11
CA VAL A 215 -19.91 -8.96 23.55
C VAL A 215 -20.86 -9.38 22.43
N ALA A 216 -20.45 -10.33 21.58
CA ALA A 216 -21.29 -10.91 20.53
C ALA A 216 -22.44 -11.76 21.11
N GLU A 217 -22.16 -12.66 22.06
CA GLU A 217 -23.15 -13.45 22.81
C GLU A 217 -24.19 -12.53 23.47
N ARG A 218 -23.76 -11.46 24.16
CA ARG A 218 -24.64 -10.45 24.79
C ARG A 218 -25.58 -9.76 23.80
N ASN A 219 -25.15 -9.55 22.56
CA ASN A 219 -25.91 -8.87 21.53
C ASN A 219 -26.64 -9.84 20.57
N ASN A 220 -26.58 -11.16 20.81
CA ASN A 220 -27.12 -12.21 19.93
C ASN A 220 -26.55 -12.18 18.51
N VAL A 221 -25.26 -11.86 18.39
CA VAL A 221 -24.50 -11.83 17.13
C VAL A 221 -23.60 -13.05 17.03
N LEU A 222 -23.45 -13.63 15.84
CA LEU A 222 -22.57 -14.78 15.63
C LEU A 222 -21.12 -14.39 15.92
N PHE A 223 -20.38 -15.24 16.63
CA PHE A 223 -18.94 -15.11 16.86
C PHE A 223 -18.22 -16.33 16.31
N THR A 224 -17.09 -16.11 15.65
CA THR A 224 -16.26 -17.17 15.08
C THR A 224 -14.86 -17.17 15.72
N ASP A 225 -14.54 -18.29 16.38
CA ASP A 225 -13.29 -18.52 17.12
C ASP A 225 -12.19 -19.06 16.18
N THR A 226 -11.70 -18.15 15.33
CA THR A 226 -10.54 -18.35 14.46
C THR A 226 -9.24 -18.45 15.25
N TYR A 227 -9.13 -17.78 16.41
CA TYR A 227 -7.98 -17.89 17.31
C TYR A 227 -7.74 -19.34 17.77
N SER A 228 -8.72 -19.99 18.39
CA SER A 228 -8.58 -21.36 18.90
C SER A 228 -8.53 -22.44 17.81
N ALA A 229 -8.84 -22.08 16.56
CA ALA A 229 -8.70 -22.94 15.40
C ALA A 229 -7.28 -22.84 14.81
N THR A 230 -6.83 -21.63 14.51
CA THR A 230 -5.49 -21.37 13.93
C THR A 230 -4.35 -21.72 14.88
N LYS A 231 -4.51 -21.50 16.20
CA LYS A 231 -3.55 -21.96 17.21
C LYS A 231 -3.20 -23.44 17.04
N LYS A 232 -4.20 -24.29 16.83
CA LYS A 232 -4.01 -25.74 16.63
C LYS A 232 -3.33 -26.05 15.30
N TRP A 233 -3.49 -25.22 14.28
CA TRP A 233 -2.77 -25.38 13.01
C TRP A 233 -1.29 -25.11 13.19
N PHE A 234 -0.93 -24.04 13.91
CA PHE A 234 0.46 -23.67 14.20
C PHE A 234 1.12 -24.70 15.14
N GLU A 235 0.37 -25.25 16.10
CA GLU A 235 0.80 -26.37 16.95
C GLU A 235 0.99 -27.72 16.21
N THR A 236 0.57 -27.86 14.94
CA THR A 236 0.55 -29.16 14.22
C THR A 236 1.01 -29.14 12.75
N SER A 237 1.36 -28.00 12.17
CA SER A 237 1.78 -27.90 10.76
C SER A 237 3.30 -28.00 10.62
N GLU A 238 3.77 -28.84 9.69
CA GLU A 238 5.20 -29.02 9.39
C GLU A 238 5.85 -27.79 8.73
N LYS A 239 5.03 -26.92 8.12
CA LYS A 239 5.44 -25.66 7.50
C LYS A 239 4.67 -24.51 8.16
N PRO A 240 5.33 -23.37 8.43
CA PRO A 240 4.65 -22.14 8.83
C PRO A 240 3.52 -21.74 7.88
N LEU A 241 2.44 -21.28 8.49
CA LEU A 241 1.26 -20.76 7.81
C LEU A 241 1.18 -19.23 7.86
N THR A 242 2.13 -18.58 8.53
CA THR A 242 2.38 -17.14 8.53
C THR A 242 3.76 -16.80 7.96
N ILE A 243 3.95 -15.54 7.55
CA ILE A 243 5.24 -15.01 7.06
C ILE A 243 6.10 -14.38 8.16
N ASP A 244 5.47 -13.96 9.27
CA ASP A 244 6.06 -13.14 10.33
C ASP A 244 5.48 -13.46 11.74
N GLY A 245 4.71 -14.54 11.87
CA GLY A 245 3.98 -14.91 13.08
C GLY A 245 2.55 -14.35 13.16
N SER A 246 2.20 -13.32 12.40
CA SER A 246 0.90 -12.61 12.47
C SER A 246 0.11 -12.53 11.16
N GLN A 247 0.78 -12.54 10.00
CA GLN A 247 0.17 -12.45 8.68
C GLN A 247 0.23 -13.79 7.96
N LEU A 248 -0.91 -14.34 7.53
CA LEU A 248 -0.98 -15.63 6.84
C LEU A 248 -0.27 -15.63 5.47
N THR A 249 0.32 -16.79 5.11
CA THR A 249 0.75 -17.13 3.74
C THR A 249 -0.45 -17.39 2.82
N GLU A 250 -0.23 -17.58 1.52
CA GLU A 250 -1.31 -18.02 0.60
C GLU A 250 -1.91 -19.37 1.01
N GLU A 251 -1.10 -20.32 1.48
CA GLU A 251 -1.59 -21.59 2.01
C GLU A 251 -2.41 -21.35 3.30
N GLY A 252 -1.91 -20.49 4.19
CA GLY A 252 -2.64 -20.05 5.38
C GLY A 252 -4.00 -19.45 5.05
N TYR A 253 -4.08 -18.52 4.08
CA TYR A 253 -5.34 -17.93 3.61
C TYR A 253 -6.27 -18.95 2.91
N THR A 254 -5.71 -19.94 2.22
CA THR A 254 -6.49 -21.00 1.56
C THR A 254 -7.08 -21.97 2.58
N ARG A 255 -6.35 -22.32 3.64
CA ARG A 255 -6.91 -23.05 4.80
C ARG A 255 -7.94 -22.20 5.55
N PHE A 256 -7.65 -20.91 5.75
CA PHE A 256 -8.52 -19.95 6.45
C PHE A 256 -9.86 -19.71 5.73
N ALA A 257 -9.87 -19.68 4.40
CA ALA A 257 -11.09 -19.58 3.59
C ALA A 257 -12.12 -20.68 3.92
N THR A 258 -11.66 -21.94 3.95
CA THR A 258 -12.50 -23.11 4.29
C THR A 258 -12.99 -23.02 5.73
N LEU A 259 -12.10 -22.73 6.69
CA LEU A 259 -12.43 -22.57 8.11
C LEU A 259 -13.50 -21.48 8.33
N LEU A 260 -13.28 -20.30 7.76
CA LEU A 260 -14.16 -19.15 7.93
C LEU A 260 -15.54 -19.43 7.32
N THR A 261 -15.58 -20.11 6.16
CA THR A 261 -16.83 -20.51 5.51
C THR A 261 -17.60 -21.54 6.34
N ASP A 262 -16.91 -22.55 6.90
CA ASP A 262 -17.51 -23.55 7.79
C ASP A 262 -18.05 -22.92 9.08
N LEU A 263 -17.34 -21.96 9.68
CA LEU A 263 -17.72 -21.28 10.91
C LEU A 263 -18.88 -20.29 10.73
N ILE A 264 -18.99 -19.60 9.58
CA ILE A 264 -20.05 -18.62 9.32
C ILE A 264 -21.31 -19.27 8.74
N PHE A 265 -21.17 -20.14 7.73
CA PHE A 265 -22.27 -20.66 6.90
C PHE A 265 -22.55 -22.16 7.10
N GLY A 266 -21.75 -22.83 7.93
CA GLY A 266 -21.89 -24.24 8.26
C GLY A 266 -21.06 -25.17 7.37
N PRO A 267 -20.57 -26.31 7.91
CA PRO A 267 -19.69 -27.22 7.20
C PRO A 267 -20.36 -27.79 5.96
N SER A 268 -19.76 -27.54 4.81
CA SER A 268 -20.30 -27.88 3.49
C SER A 268 -19.14 -28.10 2.51
N LYS A 269 -19.32 -29.03 1.55
CA LYS A 269 -18.30 -29.25 0.50
C LYS A 269 -18.60 -28.36 -0.71
N PRO A 270 -17.56 -27.80 -1.38
CA PRO A 270 -17.68 -27.24 -2.72
C PRO A 270 -18.45 -28.18 -3.66
N LYS A 271 -19.50 -27.66 -4.33
CA LYS A 271 -20.30 -28.42 -5.31
C LYS A 271 -19.58 -28.56 -6.64
N THR A 272 -18.83 -27.52 -7.04
CA THR A 272 -18.23 -27.39 -8.37
C THR A 272 -16.71 -27.27 -8.31
N GLU A 273 -16.07 -27.98 -7.38
CA GLU A 273 -14.62 -27.97 -7.09
C GLU A 273 -13.70 -27.98 -8.32
N VAL A 274 -14.07 -28.74 -9.36
CA VAL A 274 -13.36 -28.80 -10.66
C VAL A 274 -13.14 -27.42 -11.31
N ASN A 275 -13.98 -26.43 -10.98
CA ASN A 275 -13.91 -25.06 -11.50
C ASN A 275 -13.03 -24.14 -10.64
N ARG A 276 -12.41 -24.59 -9.53
CA ARG A 276 -11.74 -23.71 -8.55
C ARG A 276 -10.77 -22.71 -9.18
N LYS A 277 -9.88 -23.15 -10.07
CA LYS A 277 -8.92 -22.26 -10.75
C LYS A 277 -9.62 -21.17 -11.58
N LEU A 278 -10.64 -21.55 -12.35
CA LEU A 278 -11.40 -20.61 -13.19
C LEU A 278 -12.18 -19.59 -12.35
N VAL A 279 -12.75 -20.02 -11.23
CA VAL A 279 -13.41 -19.12 -10.25
C VAL A 279 -12.38 -18.19 -9.61
N GLN A 280 -11.24 -18.71 -9.13
CA GLN A 280 -10.21 -17.91 -8.46
C GLN A 280 -9.64 -16.82 -9.39
N SER A 281 -9.36 -17.14 -10.65
CA SER A 281 -8.95 -16.14 -11.64
C SER A 281 -10.01 -15.05 -11.84
N ALA A 282 -11.29 -15.42 -11.95
CA ALA A 282 -12.38 -14.44 -12.06
C ALA A 282 -12.56 -13.58 -10.78
N VAL A 283 -12.33 -14.15 -9.60
CA VAL A 283 -12.32 -13.44 -8.31
C VAL A 283 -11.17 -12.46 -8.20
N LEU A 284 -9.96 -12.83 -8.64
CA LEU A 284 -8.80 -11.94 -8.66
C LEU A 284 -8.99 -10.79 -9.66
N GLU A 285 -9.56 -11.07 -10.83
CA GLU A 285 -9.98 -10.02 -11.77
C GLU A 285 -11.02 -9.06 -11.18
N LYS A 286 -12.00 -9.58 -10.44
CA LYS A 286 -12.99 -8.75 -9.73
C LYS A 286 -12.35 -7.93 -8.62
N ASN A 287 -11.45 -8.52 -7.83
CA ASN A 287 -10.78 -7.85 -6.72
C ASN A 287 -9.90 -6.68 -7.21
N TRP A 288 -9.24 -6.82 -8.35
CA TRP A 288 -8.52 -5.70 -8.97
C TRP A 288 -9.45 -4.53 -9.29
N MET A 289 -10.57 -4.78 -9.98
CA MET A 289 -11.55 -3.74 -10.33
C MET A 289 -12.22 -3.14 -9.09
N TRP A 290 -12.46 -3.94 -8.04
CA TRP A 290 -13.00 -3.46 -6.78
C TRP A 290 -12.02 -2.59 -5.99
N HIS A 291 -10.74 -2.98 -5.90
CA HIS A 291 -9.72 -2.15 -5.24
C HIS A 291 -9.62 -0.80 -5.94
N ASN A 292 -9.63 -0.76 -7.28
CA ASN A 292 -9.59 0.49 -8.03
C ASN A 292 -10.87 1.36 -7.93
N ASP A 293 -11.99 0.86 -7.38
CA ASP A 293 -13.21 1.67 -7.07
C ASP A 293 -13.21 2.13 -5.60
N PHE A 294 -12.94 1.23 -4.65
CA PHE A 294 -12.99 1.51 -3.21
C PHE A 294 -11.74 2.23 -2.69
N LYS A 295 -10.58 1.92 -3.28
CA LYS A 295 -9.27 2.54 -3.08
C LYS A 295 -8.68 2.92 -4.44
N ILE A 296 -9.33 3.88 -5.10
CA ILE A 296 -8.85 4.38 -6.39
C ILE A 296 -7.47 5.05 -6.20
N PRO A 297 -6.41 4.61 -6.91
CA PRO A 297 -5.13 5.30 -6.90
C PRO A 297 -5.32 6.74 -7.41
N ASN A 298 -4.57 7.71 -6.89
CA ASN A 298 -4.88 9.14 -7.06
C ASN A 298 -6.27 9.57 -6.53
N GLY A 299 -6.76 8.88 -5.48
CA GLY A 299 -7.96 9.25 -4.73
C GLY A 299 -8.00 10.70 -4.21
N VAL A 300 -6.85 11.37 -4.09
CA VAL A 300 -6.74 12.80 -3.77
C VAL A 300 -7.40 13.69 -4.84
N HIS A 301 -7.40 13.22 -6.09
CA HIS A 301 -8.05 13.86 -7.24
C HIS A 301 -9.46 13.33 -7.52
N ALA A 302 -9.76 12.08 -7.14
CA ALA A 302 -11.09 11.50 -7.31
C ALA A 302 -12.09 11.99 -6.24
N TYR A 303 -11.63 12.19 -5.01
CA TYR A 303 -12.47 12.46 -3.83
C TYR A 303 -11.92 13.52 -2.86
N GLY A 304 -10.65 13.92 -3.01
CA GLY A 304 -9.87 14.62 -1.98
C GLY A 304 -9.59 16.08 -2.25
N ARG A 305 -8.60 16.64 -1.53
CA ARG A 305 -8.22 18.06 -1.62
C ARG A 305 -7.66 18.52 -2.98
N ARG A 306 -7.34 17.61 -3.90
CA ARG A 306 -6.94 17.91 -5.29
C ARG A 306 -8.05 17.59 -6.31
N TYR A 307 -9.29 17.44 -5.84
CA TYR A 307 -10.48 17.23 -6.69
C TYR A 307 -10.75 18.46 -7.56
N ASP A 308 -10.96 19.64 -6.99
CA ASP A 308 -11.19 20.83 -7.80
C ASP A 308 -9.88 21.33 -8.47
N PRO A 309 -9.91 21.78 -9.75
CA PRO A 309 -11.07 21.91 -10.64
C PRO A 309 -11.25 20.77 -11.67
N PHE A 310 -10.39 19.74 -11.67
CA PHE A 310 -10.35 18.72 -12.74
C PHE A 310 -11.03 17.39 -12.40
N GLY A 311 -11.11 17.07 -11.11
CA GLY A 311 -11.82 15.93 -10.54
C GLY A 311 -13.26 15.76 -11.03
N PRO A 312 -14.09 16.83 -11.03
CA PRO A 312 -15.48 16.79 -11.52
C PRO A 312 -15.65 16.29 -12.96
N ASP A 313 -14.67 16.52 -13.83
CA ASP A 313 -14.77 16.16 -15.25
C ASP A 313 -14.18 14.77 -15.57
N ASN A 314 -13.10 14.39 -14.89
CA ASN A 314 -12.38 13.16 -15.19
C ASN A 314 -12.99 11.94 -14.46
N TYR A 315 -13.05 12.00 -13.13
CA TYR A 315 -13.26 10.79 -12.32
C TYR A 315 -14.69 10.24 -12.29
N PRO A 316 -15.80 11.02 -12.39
CA PRO A 316 -17.14 10.44 -12.36
C PRO A 316 -17.42 9.40 -13.44
N ALA A 317 -16.84 9.57 -14.63
CA ALA A 317 -16.95 8.58 -15.72
C ALA A 317 -16.07 7.34 -15.46
N GLU A 318 -14.88 7.52 -14.89
CA GLU A 318 -13.96 6.44 -14.57
C GLU A 318 -14.47 5.57 -13.42
N ILE A 319 -14.99 6.18 -12.35
CA ILE A 319 -15.68 5.53 -11.24
C ILE A 319 -16.93 4.76 -11.72
N ALA A 320 -17.72 5.34 -12.63
CA ALA A 320 -18.87 4.65 -13.22
C ALA A 320 -18.43 3.40 -14.00
N LYS A 321 -17.41 3.53 -14.86
CA LYS A 321 -16.87 2.42 -15.65
C LYS A 321 -16.25 1.33 -14.77
N LEU A 322 -15.50 1.67 -13.72
CA LEU A 322 -14.97 0.71 -12.75
C LEU A 322 -16.07 -0.15 -12.11
N ARG A 323 -17.19 0.47 -11.74
CA ARG A 323 -18.35 -0.21 -11.14
C ARG A 323 -19.05 -1.14 -12.12
N GLU A 324 -19.12 -0.79 -13.40
CA GLU A 324 -19.63 -1.66 -14.46
C GLU A 324 -18.66 -2.82 -14.75
N LEU A 325 -17.36 -2.54 -14.86
CA LEU A 325 -16.31 -3.55 -15.02
C LEU A 325 -16.37 -4.58 -13.87
N ALA A 326 -16.53 -4.14 -12.62
CA ALA A 326 -16.69 -5.02 -11.47
C ALA A 326 -17.95 -5.91 -11.56
N GLN A 327 -19.10 -5.37 -12.00
CA GLN A 327 -20.34 -6.13 -12.22
C GLN A 327 -20.21 -7.18 -13.35
N ILE A 328 -19.42 -6.87 -14.39
CA ILE A 328 -19.05 -7.84 -15.43
C ILE A 328 -18.27 -9.00 -14.80
N ARG A 329 -17.31 -8.74 -13.90
CA ARG A 329 -16.56 -9.82 -13.22
C ARG A 329 -17.41 -10.59 -12.22
N ASP A 330 -18.36 -9.98 -11.50
CA ASP A 330 -19.34 -10.73 -10.68
C ASP A 330 -20.07 -11.77 -11.55
N THR A 331 -20.51 -11.35 -12.75
CA THR A 331 -21.17 -12.24 -13.71
C THR A 331 -20.22 -13.32 -14.25
N ALA A 332 -18.96 -12.97 -14.50
CA ALA A 332 -17.92 -13.93 -14.89
C ALA A 332 -17.61 -14.96 -13.80
N ILE A 333 -17.64 -14.58 -12.52
CA ILE A 333 -17.49 -15.49 -11.36
C ILE A 333 -18.64 -16.50 -11.32
N TRP A 334 -19.89 -16.07 -11.50
CA TRP A 334 -21.03 -17.01 -11.50
C TRP A 334 -21.02 -17.93 -12.73
N MET A 335 -20.56 -17.45 -13.88
CA MET A 335 -20.31 -18.29 -15.06
C MET A 335 -19.19 -19.31 -14.80
N ALA A 336 -18.06 -18.87 -14.20
CA ALA A 336 -16.93 -19.71 -13.84
C ALA A 336 -17.32 -20.81 -12.85
N ALA A 337 -18.13 -20.48 -11.84
CA ALA A 337 -18.65 -21.43 -10.86
C ALA A 337 -19.50 -22.54 -11.52
N ASN A 338 -20.09 -22.25 -12.68
CA ASN A 338 -20.85 -23.15 -13.55
C ASN A 338 -20.02 -23.69 -14.75
N GLY A 339 -18.69 -23.60 -14.70
CA GLY A 339 -17.78 -24.20 -15.69
C GLY A 339 -17.66 -23.46 -17.02
N LYS A 340 -18.01 -22.17 -17.06
CA LYS A 340 -17.99 -21.34 -18.28
C LYS A 340 -17.09 -20.12 -18.08
N GLN A 341 -16.12 -19.94 -18.96
CA GLN A 341 -15.34 -18.71 -19.02
C GLN A 341 -16.13 -17.62 -19.76
N MET A 342 -16.06 -16.37 -19.28
CA MET A 342 -16.60 -15.20 -19.97
C MET A 342 -15.50 -14.57 -20.83
N ASP A 343 -15.83 -14.13 -22.05
CA ASP A 343 -14.99 -13.21 -22.80
C ASP A 343 -15.16 -11.79 -22.22
N LEU A 344 -14.24 -11.40 -21.35
CA LEU A 344 -14.21 -10.07 -20.74
C LEU A 344 -13.96 -8.97 -21.79
N VAL A 345 -13.19 -9.23 -22.85
CA VAL A 345 -12.88 -8.24 -23.90
C VAL A 345 -14.10 -7.96 -24.79
N ALA A 346 -14.99 -8.93 -24.97
CA ALA A 346 -16.30 -8.71 -25.57
C ALA A 346 -17.29 -8.04 -24.61
N ALA A 347 -17.28 -8.40 -23.32
CA ALA A 347 -18.16 -7.82 -22.31
C ALA A 347 -17.86 -6.33 -22.04
N ASP A 348 -16.59 -5.97 -21.88
CA ASP A 348 -16.15 -4.63 -21.49
C ASP A 348 -16.46 -3.55 -22.52
N LYS A 349 -16.64 -3.93 -23.80
CA LYS A 349 -17.09 -3.04 -24.88
C LYS A 349 -18.51 -2.49 -24.69
N ASN A 350 -19.28 -3.05 -23.75
CA ASN A 350 -20.61 -2.60 -23.39
C ASN A 350 -20.62 -1.67 -22.16
N THR A 351 -19.44 -1.35 -21.60
CA THR A 351 -19.32 -0.36 -20.52
C THR A 351 -19.41 1.07 -21.06
N THR A 352 -19.80 2.00 -20.20
CA THR A 352 -19.86 3.44 -20.45
C THR A 352 -18.48 3.93 -20.89
N PRO A 353 -18.35 4.56 -22.08
CA PRO A 353 -17.07 5.08 -22.55
C PRO A 353 -16.66 6.29 -21.71
N ILE A 354 -15.44 6.25 -21.16
CA ILE A 354 -14.81 7.43 -20.55
C ILE A 354 -14.68 8.52 -21.63
N PRO A 355 -15.17 9.75 -21.40
CA PRO A 355 -14.99 10.85 -22.34
C PRO A 355 -13.52 11.05 -22.70
N PRO A 356 -13.18 11.42 -23.96
CA PRO A 356 -11.83 11.84 -24.26
C PRO A 356 -11.52 13.10 -23.43
N VAL A 357 -10.49 13.04 -22.58
CA VAL A 357 -10.03 14.16 -21.74
C VAL A 357 -9.86 15.39 -22.65
N LYS A 358 -10.58 16.47 -22.32
CA LYS A 358 -10.81 17.59 -23.23
C LYS A 358 -10.08 18.89 -22.84
N THR A 359 -10.03 19.82 -23.79
CA THR A 359 -8.74 20.20 -24.41
C THR A 359 -8.91 21.47 -25.27
N ASN A 360 -8.30 22.68 -25.12
CA ASN A 360 -7.51 23.38 -24.08
C ASN A 360 -5.95 23.62 -24.23
N TYR A 361 -5.50 24.25 -25.34
CA TYR A 361 -4.09 24.73 -25.59
C TYR A 361 -4.00 25.81 -26.75
N THR A 362 -3.20 26.91 -26.66
CA THR A 362 -2.80 27.89 -27.74
C THR A 362 -1.27 28.23 -27.78
N PRO A 363 -0.58 28.48 -28.93
CA PRO A 363 0.90 28.26 -29.09
C PRO A 363 1.79 29.46 -29.44
N ALA A 364 3.13 29.26 -29.49
CA ALA A 364 4.01 29.97 -30.44
C ALA A 364 4.77 29.06 -31.45
N PRO A 365 5.20 29.58 -32.62
CA PRO A 365 5.81 28.79 -33.71
C PRO A 365 7.31 28.48 -33.58
N SER A 366 7.97 28.88 -32.50
CA SER A 366 9.44 28.95 -32.36
C SER A 366 10.08 27.86 -31.49
N GLU A 367 9.27 27.06 -30.80
CA GLU A 367 9.74 25.91 -30.01
C GLU A 367 9.97 24.66 -30.88
N ASN A 368 10.66 23.63 -30.34
CA ASN A 368 10.71 22.29 -30.90
C ASN A 368 10.28 21.24 -29.84
N LEU A 369 9.54 20.21 -30.26
CA LEU A 369 9.11 19.05 -29.45
C LEU A 369 9.72 17.72 -29.89
N GLU A 370 10.81 17.75 -30.66
CA GLU A 370 11.56 16.55 -30.92
C GLU A 370 12.33 16.19 -29.65
N TYR A 371 11.99 15.04 -29.05
CA TYR A 371 12.86 14.39 -28.08
C TYR A 371 14.22 14.20 -28.75
N LEU A 372 15.28 14.71 -28.13
CA LEU A 372 16.64 14.45 -28.56
C LEU A 372 16.93 12.96 -28.36
N SER A 373 17.63 12.31 -29.30
CA SER A 373 18.21 11.00 -28.99
C SER A 373 19.22 11.14 -27.85
N GLY A 374 19.46 10.10 -27.06
CA GLY A 374 20.42 10.16 -25.93
C GLY A 374 21.79 10.74 -26.33
N GLN A 375 22.29 10.39 -27.52
CA GLN A 375 23.57 10.91 -28.02
C GLN A 375 23.53 12.41 -28.37
N GLU A 376 22.37 12.95 -28.78
CA GLU A 376 22.15 14.38 -28.98
C GLU A 376 21.92 15.10 -27.65
N ALA A 377 21.26 14.46 -26.69
CA ALA A 377 21.07 14.98 -25.33
C ALA A 377 22.42 15.19 -24.63
N ILE A 378 23.39 14.26 -24.78
CA ILE A 378 24.78 14.41 -24.30
C ILE A 378 25.41 15.75 -24.78
N SER A 379 25.10 16.21 -26.01
CA SER A 379 25.61 17.49 -26.54
C SER A 379 25.04 18.75 -25.85
N LYS A 380 24.02 18.60 -25.00
CA LYS A 380 23.37 19.69 -24.25
C LYS A 380 23.91 19.88 -22.86
N PHE A 381 24.72 18.95 -22.34
CA PHE A 381 25.28 19.03 -21.01
C PHE A 381 26.51 19.96 -20.96
N LYS A 382 26.58 20.71 -19.87
CA LYS A 382 27.79 21.35 -19.36
C LYS A 382 28.18 20.63 -18.07
N MET A 383 29.36 20.02 -18.06
CA MET A 383 29.94 19.38 -16.87
C MET A 383 30.77 20.38 -16.05
N ALA A 384 31.07 20.02 -14.80
CA ALA A 384 32.15 20.61 -14.03
C ALA A 384 33.54 20.26 -14.62
N ASP A 385 34.55 21.09 -14.32
CA ASP A 385 35.92 20.88 -14.83
C ASP A 385 36.50 19.56 -14.33
N GLY A 386 36.98 18.74 -15.27
CA GLY A 386 37.53 17.39 -15.00
C GLY A 386 36.54 16.24 -15.15
N PHE A 387 35.24 16.53 -15.27
CA PHE A 387 34.19 15.51 -15.43
C PHE A 387 33.74 15.36 -16.89
N LYS A 388 33.19 14.18 -17.21
CA LYS A 388 32.49 13.87 -18.47
C LYS A 388 31.17 13.15 -18.17
N ILE A 389 30.27 13.14 -19.14
CA ILE A 389 29.06 12.32 -19.15
C ILE A 389 29.01 11.55 -20.46
N ASP A 390 28.68 10.26 -20.39
CA ASP A 390 28.51 9.37 -21.52
C ASP A 390 27.15 8.67 -21.43
N LEU A 391 26.62 8.19 -22.55
CA LEU A 391 25.33 7.50 -22.60
C LEU A 391 25.52 5.98 -22.40
N PHE A 392 25.15 5.47 -21.23
CA PHE A 392 25.19 4.03 -20.94
C PHE A 392 24.05 3.25 -21.63
N ALA A 393 22.83 3.80 -21.63
CA ALA A 393 21.64 3.17 -22.20
C ALA A 393 20.61 4.25 -22.61
N SER A 394 19.74 3.95 -23.57
CA SER A 394 18.54 4.76 -23.84
C SER A 394 17.33 3.89 -24.20
N GLU A 395 16.14 4.49 -24.15
CA GLU A 395 14.87 3.86 -24.49
C GLU A 395 14.71 3.52 -25.99
N LEU A 396 15.62 4.00 -26.84
CA LEU A 396 15.71 3.62 -28.26
C LEU A 396 16.24 2.19 -28.43
N GLU A 397 17.26 1.82 -27.64
CA GLU A 397 17.81 0.47 -27.59
C GLU A 397 17.00 -0.44 -26.65
N PHE A 398 16.48 0.12 -25.54
CA PHE A 398 15.83 -0.59 -24.45
C PHE A 398 14.42 -0.04 -24.14
N PRO A 399 13.37 -0.41 -24.90
CA PRO A 399 12.03 0.18 -24.77
C PRO A 399 11.32 -0.04 -23.41
N ASP A 400 11.85 -0.89 -22.53
CA ASP A 400 11.36 -1.02 -21.14
C ASP A 400 11.99 0.00 -20.17
N LEU A 401 13.03 0.74 -20.58
CA LEU A 401 13.63 1.89 -19.88
C LEU A 401 12.72 3.14 -19.96
N ALA A 402 11.41 2.94 -19.86
CA ALA A 402 10.40 3.99 -19.99
C ALA A 402 9.98 4.49 -18.61
N LYS A 403 10.31 5.76 -18.29
CA LYS A 403 9.99 6.43 -17.01
C LYS A 403 10.65 5.71 -15.80
N PRO A 404 11.99 5.70 -15.70
CA PRO A 404 12.70 5.17 -14.53
C PRO A 404 12.32 5.95 -13.25
N CYS A 405 12.03 5.24 -12.17
CA CYS A 405 11.71 5.84 -10.85
C CYS A 405 12.91 5.85 -9.90
N GLN A 406 13.62 4.73 -9.84
CA GLN A 406 14.82 4.54 -9.03
C GLN A 406 15.81 3.65 -9.80
N ILE A 407 17.10 3.82 -9.54
CA ILE A 407 18.19 2.94 -9.96
C ILE A 407 18.88 2.29 -8.75
N GLY A 408 19.79 1.35 -9.02
CA GLY A 408 20.58 0.66 -8.00
C GLY A 408 21.51 -0.37 -8.65
N PHE A 409 22.50 -0.87 -7.93
CA PHE A 409 23.44 -1.89 -8.44
C PHE A 409 23.40 -3.19 -7.64
N ASP A 410 23.69 -4.30 -8.30
CA ASP A 410 24.02 -5.56 -7.61
C ASP A 410 25.53 -5.79 -7.48
N THR A 411 25.89 -6.81 -6.69
CA THR A 411 27.28 -7.22 -6.44
C THR A 411 28.03 -7.77 -7.66
N LYS A 412 27.42 -7.77 -8.85
CA LYS A 412 28.06 -8.07 -10.14
C LYS A 412 28.28 -6.81 -10.98
N GLY A 413 27.91 -5.62 -10.49
CA GLY A 413 28.03 -4.34 -11.20
C GLY A 413 26.92 -4.09 -12.23
N ARG A 414 25.83 -4.87 -12.21
CA ARG A 414 24.72 -4.70 -13.17
C ARG A 414 23.80 -3.57 -12.70
N LEU A 415 23.35 -2.73 -13.61
CA LEU A 415 22.42 -1.63 -13.33
C LEU A 415 20.99 -2.18 -13.24
N TRP A 416 20.32 -1.95 -12.12
CA TRP A 416 18.90 -2.24 -11.93
C TRP A 416 18.09 -0.95 -12.08
N VAL A 417 16.92 -1.04 -12.71
CA VAL A 417 16.04 0.11 -12.94
C VAL A 417 14.58 -0.29 -12.71
N ALA A 418 13.91 0.40 -11.80
CA ALA A 418 12.45 0.30 -11.66
C ALA A 418 11.79 1.29 -12.62
N THR A 419 10.91 0.81 -13.52
CA THR A 419 10.33 1.62 -14.61
C THR A 419 8.81 1.62 -14.54
N MET A 420 8.20 2.81 -14.65
CA MET A 420 6.77 3.04 -14.43
C MET A 420 6.07 3.64 -15.65
N PRO A 421 6.04 2.95 -16.81
CA PRO A 421 5.32 3.41 -18.01
C PRO A 421 3.84 3.72 -17.75
N SER A 422 3.20 3.15 -16.72
CA SER A 422 1.80 3.44 -16.34
C SER A 422 1.55 4.87 -15.83
N TYR A 423 2.58 5.63 -15.44
CA TYR A 423 2.43 6.99 -14.91
C TYR A 423 1.69 7.92 -15.90
N PRO A 424 0.68 8.70 -15.46
CA PRO A 424 0.34 8.99 -14.06
C PRO A 424 -0.69 8.08 -13.37
N HIS A 425 -1.37 7.18 -14.09
CA HIS A 425 -2.32 6.22 -13.48
C HIS A 425 -2.82 5.17 -14.48
N TYR A 426 -3.24 4.02 -13.95
CA TYR A 426 -4.16 3.12 -14.65
C TYR A 426 -5.48 3.83 -15.00
N LYS A 427 -5.89 3.77 -16.27
CA LYS A 427 -7.18 4.27 -16.74
C LYS A 427 -8.18 3.11 -16.91
N PRO A 428 -9.41 3.18 -16.36
CA PRO A 428 -10.30 2.02 -16.35
C PRO A 428 -10.68 1.47 -17.72
N GLY A 429 -10.45 0.17 -17.90
CA GLY A 429 -10.71 -0.57 -19.13
C GLY A 429 -9.67 -0.41 -20.24
N ASP A 430 -8.55 0.27 -19.97
CA ASP A 430 -7.30 0.00 -20.69
C ASP A 430 -6.66 -1.28 -20.11
N GLN A 431 -5.53 -1.74 -20.68
CA GLN A 431 -4.79 -2.89 -20.12
C GLN A 431 -4.25 -2.59 -18.72
N LYS A 432 -4.13 -3.63 -17.88
CA LYS A 432 -3.53 -3.47 -16.55
C LYS A 432 -2.09 -2.93 -16.68
N PRO A 433 -1.60 -2.18 -15.68
CA PRO A 433 -0.20 -1.79 -15.59
C PRO A 433 0.73 -2.97 -15.79
N ASN A 434 1.82 -2.73 -16.52
CA ASN A 434 2.91 -3.66 -16.76
C ASN A 434 4.24 -2.93 -16.56
N ASP A 435 4.31 -2.23 -15.42
CA ASP A 435 5.52 -1.61 -14.91
C ASP A 435 6.53 -2.73 -14.56
N LYS A 436 7.83 -2.41 -14.54
CA LYS A 436 8.88 -3.44 -14.48
C LYS A 436 10.01 -3.11 -13.52
N LEU A 437 10.74 -4.15 -13.16
CA LEU A 437 12.10 -4.05 -12.67
C LEU A 437 12.99 -4.74 -13.71
N ILE A 438 13.85 -3.95 -14.37
CA ILE A 438 14.79 -4.42 -15.39
C ILE A 438 16.22 -4.37 -14.89
N ILE A 439 17.08 -5.17 -15.52
CA ILE A 439 18.52 -5.20 -15.32
C ILE A 439 19.16 -4.87 -16.67
N LEU A 440 20.11 -3.94 -16.68
CA LEU A 440 20.91 -3.54 -17.83
C LEU A 440 22.37 -3.96 -17.60
N GLU A 441 22.96 -4.54 -18.63
CA GLU A 441 24.26 -5.21 -18.57
C GLU A 441 25.13 -4.77 -19.76
N ASP A 442 26.33 -4.27 -19.45
CA ASP A 442 27.47 -4.21 -20.36
C ASP A 442 28.18 -5.58 -20.30
N THR A 443 28.31 -6.29 -21.43
CA THR A 443 28.89 -7.64 -21.47
C THR A 443 30.18 -7.74 -22.28
N ASP A 444 30.54 -6.74 -23.09
CA ASP A 444 31.83 -6.66 -23.78
C ASP A 444 32.81 -5.60 -23.21
N ASN A 445 32.35 -4.77 -22.28
CA ASN A 445 33.06 -3.73 -21.52
C ASN A 445 33.41 -2.48 -22.35
N ASP A 446 32.54 -2.08 -23.29
CA ASP A 446 32.63 -0.84 -24.08
C ASP A 446 32.19 0.43 -23.31
N GLY A 447 31.51 0.26 -22.17
CA GLY A 447 30.96 1.35 -21.34
C GLY A 447 29.47 1.61 -21.57
N LYS A 448 28.73 0.66 -22.17
CA LYS A 448 27.30 0.76 -22.48
C LYS A 448 26.58 -0.56 -22.23
N ALA A 449 25.29 -0.49 -21.93
CA ALA A 449 24.45 -1.67 -21.91
C ALA A 449 24.27 -2.24 -23.34
N ASP A 450 24.57 -3.54 -23.50
CA ASP A 450 24.25 -4.31 -24.71
C ASP A 450 23.05 -5.26 -24.50
N LYS A 451 22.70 -5.51 -23.24
CA LYS A 451 21.73 -6.53 -22.82
C LYS A 451 20.77 -6.00 -21.76
N GLN A 452 19.49 -6.34 -21.94
CA GLN A 452 18.43 -6.15 -20.95
C GLN A 452 17.90 -7.52 -20.46
N THR A 453 17.74 -7.66 -19.15
CA THR A 453 16.99 -8.76 -18.52
C THR A 453 15.78 -8.16 -17.79
N ILE A 454 14.55 -8.60 -18.09
CA ILE A 454 13.38 -8.25 -17.27
C ILE A 454 13.39 -9.16 -16.05
N PHE A 455 13.67 -8.64 -14.86
CA PHE A 455 13.64 -9.43 -13.63
C PHE A 455 12.22 -9.65 -13.13
N ALA A 456 11.36 -8.63 -13.21
CA ALA A 456 9.95 -8.74 -12.87
C ALA A 456 9.07 -7.82 -13.73
N ASP A 457 7.88 -8.31 -14.06
CA ASP A 457 6.84 -7.59 -14.80
C ASP A 457 5.47 -7.72 -14.08
N GLY A 458 4.40 -7.21 -14.71
CA GLY A 458 3.06 -7.20 -14.12
C GLY A 458 2.97 -6.36 -12.83
N LEU A 459 3.86 -5.38 -12.67
CA LEU A 459 3.91 -4.49 -11.52
C LEU A 459 2.99 -3.28 -11.75
N HIS A 460 2.55 -2.68 -10.64
CA HIS A 460 1.96 -1.34 -10.61
C HIS A 460 2.62 -0.53 -9.50
N LEU A 461 3.08 0.68 -9.83
CA LEU A 461 3.78 1.58 -8.92
C LEU A 461 5.03 0.95 -8.23
N PRO A 462 6.04 0.47 -9.00
CA PRO A 462 7.36 0.11 -8.49
C PRO A 462 8.21 1.38 -8.32
N ILE A 463 8.01 2.13 -7.23
CA ILE A 463 8.57 3.49 -7.08
C ILE A 463 9.93 3.48 -6.36
N GLY A 464 10.25 2.41 -5.62
CA GLY A 464 11.59 2.21 -5.06
C GLY A 464 11.85 0.77 -4.64
N PHE A 465 13.13 0.39 -4.55
CA PHE A 465 13.57 -0.98 -4.33
C PHE A 465 14.94 -1.08 -3.65
N GLU A 466 15.28 -2.27 -3.17
CA GLU A 466 16.57 -2.61 -2.54
C GLU A 466 17.01 -4.02 -2.96
N VAL A 467 18.21 -4.15 -3.53
CA VAL A 467 18.76 -5.43 -4.00
C VAL A 467 19.56 -6.10 -2.89
N THR A 468 19.14 -7.29 -2.45
CA THR A 468 19.77 -7.98 -1.33
C THR A 468 20.13 -9.44 -1.66
N ALA A 469 20.97 -10.04 -0.83
CA ALA A 469 21.36 -11.45 -0.96
C ALA A 469 20.21 -12.46 -0.80
N GLU A 470 19.01 -12.02 -0.37
CA GLU A 470 17.82 -12.87 -0.30
C GLU A 470 16.77 -12.57 -1.37
N GLY A 471 17.00 -11.60 -2.26
CA GLY A 471 16.03 -11.12 -3.25
C GLY A 471 15.93 -9.59 -3.30
N VAL A 472 14.99 -9.07 -4.08
CA VAL A 472 14.74 -7.63 -4.20
C VAL A 472 13.51 -7.23 -3.40
N TYR A 473 13.70 -6.31 -2.46
CA TYR A 473 12.61 -5.62 -1.77
C TYR A 473 12.07 -4.50 -2.67
N LEU A 474 10.75 -4.31 -2.74
CA LEU A 474 10.13 -3.46 -3.76
C LEU A 474 8.79 -2.88 -3.29
N SER A 475 8.50 -1.60 -3.58
CA SER A 475 7.15 -1.03 -3.42
C SER A 475 6.19 -1.47 -4.54
N GLN A 476 4.91 -1.69 -4.19
CA GLN A 476 3.94 -2.31 -5.08
C GLN A 476 2.52 -1.81 -4.77
N GLY A 477 2.25 -0.56 -5.14
CA GLY A 477 1.03 0.14 -4.73
C GLY A 477 0.91 0.15 -3.20
N THR A 478 -0.22 -0.34 -2.68
CA THR A 478 -0.52 -0.43 -1.23
C THR A 478 0.28 -1.50 -0.46
N ASN A 479 1.30 -2.11 -1.08
CA ASN A 479 2.05 -3.24 -0.55
C ASN A 479 3.57 -3.00 -0.64
N PHE A 480 4.30 -3.64 0.28
CA PHE A 480 5.74 -3.82 0.20
C PHE A 480 6.03 -5.32 0.04
N VAL A 481 6.78 -5.68 -1.00
CA VAL A 481 6.99 -7.06 -1.42
C VAL A 481 8.46 -7.44 -1.47
N LEU A 482 8.72 -8.75 -1.43
CA LEU A 482 10.03 -9.33 -1.66
C LEU A 482 9.94 -10.30 -2.85
N LEU A 483 10.72 -10.01 -3.88
CA LEU A 483 10.85 -10.78 -5.11
C LEU A 483 12.09 -11.67 -5.04
N LYS A 484 11.98 -12.95 -5.36
CA LYS A 484 13.13 -13.87 -5.33
C LYS A 484 13.25 -14.67 -6.62
N ASP A 485 14.43 -14.59 -7.23
CA ASP A 485 15.01 -15.58 -8.12
C ASP A 485 15.40 -16.82 -7.30
N THR A 486 15.01 -18.01 -7.73
CA THR A 486 15.23 -19.27 -6.99
C THR A 486 15.96 -20.35 -7.79
N ASP A 487 16.18 -20.18 -9.09
CA ASP A 487 16.97 -21.09 -9.93
C ASP A 487 18.24 -20.46 -10.55
N GLY A 488 18.34 -19.14 -10.55
CA GLY A 488 19.49 -18.35 -11.01
C GLY A 488 19.37 -17.78 -12.42
N ASP A 489 18.20 -17.86 -13.09
CA ASP A 489 18.02 -17.36 -14.46
C ASP A 489 17.96 -15.82 -14.61
N GLY A 490 17.89 -15.09 -13.49
CA GLY A 490 17.81 -13.63 -13.45
C GLY A 490 16.40 -13.05 -13.43
N LYS A 491 15.39 -13.84 -13.02
CA LYS A 491 13.98 -13.41 -12.87
C LYS A 491 13.38 -13.79 -11.53
N ALA A 492 12.32 -13.09 -11.14
CA ALA A 492 11.57 -13.39 -9.92
C ALA A 492 10.58 -14.56 -10.09
N ASP A 493 10.94 -15.75 -9.61
CA ASP A 493 10.03 -16.91 -9.47
C ASP A 493 8.89 -16.64 -8.48
N THR A 494 9.16 -15.87 -7.43
CA THR A 494 8.26 -15.71 -6.29
C THR A 494 8.12 -14.26 -5.83
N LYS A 495 6.93 -13.92 -5.31
CA LYS A 495 6.58 -12.62 -4.73
C LYS A 495 5.89 -12.81 -3.37
N GLU A 496 6.60 -12.55 -2.28
CA GLU A 496 6.03 -12.54 -0.92
C GLU A 496 5.55 -11.12 -0.58
N ILE A 497 4.27 -10.95 -0.23
CA ILE A 497 3.74 -9.67 0.25
C ILE A 497 4.07 -9.55 1.75
N LEU A 498 5.17 -8.88 2.05
CA LEU A 498 5.67 -8.72 3.42
C LEU A 498 4.75 -7.83 4.26
N LEU A 499 4.38 -6.67 3.74
CA LEU A 499 3.55 -5.69 4.44
C LEU A 499 2.48 -5.14 3.50
N SER A 500 1.32 -4.82 4.05
CA SER A 500 0.16 -4.30 3.33
C SER A 500 -0.57 -3.27 4.19
N GLY A 501 -1.16 -2.26 3.54
CA GLY A 501 -1.79 -1.11 4.22
C GLY A 501 -1.02 0.21 4.07
N PHE A 502 -0.02 0.27 3.18
CA PHE A 502 0.46 1.53 2.61
C PHE A 502 -0.63 2.15 1.75
N ASP A 503 -0.59 3.48 1.60
CA ASP A 503 -1.61 4.26 0.91
C ASP A 503 -1.12 4.73 -0.48
N ASP A 504 -1.98 4.64 -1.49
CA ASP A 504 -1.73 5.08 -2.88
C ASP A 504 -2.66 6.25 -3.31
N HIS A 505 -3.19 6.97 -2.31
CA HIS A 505 -4.08 8.12 -2.47
C HIS A 505 -3.57 9.21 -3.41
N ASP A 506 -2.25 9.36 -3.51
CA ASP A 506 -1.56 10.08 -4.57
C ASP A 506 -0.35 9.25 -5.00
N THR A 507 -0.33 8.83 -6.27
CA THR A 507 0.57 7.75 -6.71
C THR A 507 2.03 8.15 -6.71
N HIS A 508 2.36 9.44 -6.83
CA HIS A 508 3.75 9.93 -6.75
C HIS A 508 4.19 10.33 -5.34
N HIS A 509 3.34 10.11 -4.32
CA HIS A 509 3.65 10.30 -2.90
C HIS A 509 3.82 8.97 -2.14
N ASN A 510 3.34 7.85 -2.69
CA ASN A 510 3.45 6.50 -2.12
C ASN A 510 4.92 6.09 -1.89
N ILE A 511 5.19 5.06 -1.07
CA ILE A 511 6.53 4.73 -0.58
C ILE A 511 7.61 4.64 -1.69
N HIS A 512 8.59 5.54 -1.58
CA HIS A 512 9.62 5.84 -2.58
C HIS A 512 10.96 6.21 -1.89
N ALA A 513 11.99 6.55 -2.67
CA ALA A 513 13.33 6.91 -2.20
C ALA A 513 13.86 5.87 -1.20
N PHE A 514 14.04 4.64 -1.70
CA PHE A 514 14.56 3.54 -0.91
C PHE A 514 16.07 3.68 -0.75
N THR A 515 16.57 3.47 0.46
CA THR A 515 18.01 3.46 0.75
C THR A 515 18.31 2.57 1.97
N ALA A 516 19.39 1.80 1.91
CA ALA A 516 19.84 0.95 3.00
C ALA A 516 20.71 1.72 4.00
N ASP A 517 20.34 1.70 5.27
CA ASP A 517 21.21 2.22 6.34
C ASP A 517 22.41 1.29 6.59
N PRO A 518 23.48 1.75 7.29
CA PRO A 518 24.67 0.94 7.57
C PRO A 518 24.45 -0.34 8.41
N SER A 519 23.21 -0.67 8.81
CA SER A 519 22.83 -1.95 9.43
C SER A 519 22.10 -2.90 8.48
N GLY A 520 21.89 -2.51 7.21
CA GLY A 520 21.06 -3.23 6.24
C GLY A 520 19.56 -3.10 6.53
N ALA A 521 19.12 -2.00 7.14
CA ALA A 521 17.71 -1.68 7.31
C ALA A 521 17.29 -0.61 6.30
N ILE A 522 16.15 -0.85 5.65
CA ILE A 522 15.66 -0.10 4.50
C ILE A 522 14.88 1.11 4.98
N TYR A 523 15.33 2.32 4.67
CA TYR A 523 14.51 3.53 4.78
C TYR A 523 13.64 3.68 3.54
N MET A 524 12.50 4.34 3.70
CA MET A 524 11.60 4.74 2.61
C MET A 524 10.83 6.00 2.99
N GLY A 525 10.74 6.93 2.05
CA GLY A 525 9.99 8.18 2.17
C GLY A 525 8.51 8.02 1.82
N GLU A 526 7.67 8.86 2.43
CA GLU A 526 6.23 8.98 2.13
C GLU A 526 5.87 10.48 2.03
N GLY A 527 5.07 10.87 1.04
CA GLY A 527 4.63 12.26 0.86
C GLY A 527 3.36 12.63 1.63
N VAL A 528 2.99 13.92 1.59
CA VAL A 528 1.72 14.40 2.19
C VAL A 528 0.48 13.78 1.52
N PHE A 529 -0.69 14.04 2.09
CA PHE A 529 -2.00 13.50 1.70
C PHE A 529 -2.25 12.03 2.10
N LEU A 530 -1.21 11.23 2.33
CA LEU A 530 -1.30 9.80 2.64
C LEU A 530 -1.64 9.50 4.11
N HIS A 531 -2.38 8.41 4.33
CA HIS A 531 -2.92 7.94 5.60
C HIS A 531 -2.67 6.43 5.84
N THR A 532 -1.45 5.98 5.54
CA THR A 532 -0.98 4.59 5.73
C THR A 532 -1.30 4.02 7.12
N SER A 533 -1.70 2.75 7.15
CA SER A 533 -1.90 1.96 8.39
C SER A 533 -1.52 0.49 8.16
N VAL A 534 -0.27 0.13 8.44
CA VAL A 534 0.28 -1.23 8.28
C VAL A 534 0.15 -2.01 9.59
N GLU A 535 -0.35 -3.24 9.54
CA GLU A 535 -0.33 -4.17 10.67
C GLU A 535 0.93 -5.05 10.63
N THR A 536 1.69 -5.04 11.73
CA THR A 536 2.91 -5.85 11.91
C THR A 536 2.77 -6.77 13.12
N SER A 537 3.68 -7.74 13.26
CA SER A 537 3.84 -8.57 14.47
C SER A 537 4.18 -7.80 15.75
N TYR A 538 4.49 -6.50 15.65
CA TYR A 538 4.79 -5.60 16.76
C TYR A 538 3.66 -4.59 17.05
N GLY A 539 2.59 -4.60 16.23
CA GLY A 539 1.43 -3.71 16.34
C GLY A 539 1.16 -2.92 15.04
N PRO A 540 0.09 -2.09 15.04
CA PRO A 540 -0.21 -1.19 13.93
C PRO A 540 0.76 -0.01 13.88
N VAL A 541 1.43 0.14 12.73
CA VAL A 541 2.24 1.31 12.37
C VAL A 541 1.37 2.23 11.51
N ARG A 542 1.26 3.51 11.88
CA ARG A 542 0.47 4.49 11.12
C ARG A 542 1.33 5.66 10.65
N GLY A 543 0.98 6.20 9.48
CA GLY A 543 1.50 7.46 8.94
C GLY A 543 0.34 8.41 8.63
N THR A 544 0.59 9.71 8.77
CA THR A 544 -0.34 10.76 8.33
C THR A 544 0.44 11.95 7.74
N ASN A 545 0.14 12.30 6.50
CA ASN A 545 0.70 13.46 5.79
C ASN A 545 2.24 13.51 5.73
N GLY A 546 2.86 12.40 5.30
CA GLY A 546 4.27 12.37 4.91
C GLY A 546 5.27 12.18 6.06
N GLY A 547 6.50 11.80 5.71
CA GLY A 547 7.55 11.42 6.65
C GLY A 547 8.34 10.20 6.16
N PHE A 548 8.91 9.43 7.09
CA PHE A 548 9.82 8.34 6.77
C PHE A 548 9.54 7.08 7.59
N TYR A 549 9.63 5.92 6.94
CA TYR A 549 9.69 4.63 7.59
C TYR A 549 11.11 4.06 7.57
N ARG A 550 11.36 3.14 8.49
CA ARG A 550 12.51 2.24 8.51
C ARG A 550 12.01 0.81 8.66
N TYR A 551 12.40 -0.09 7.76
CA TYR A 551 12.11 -1.52 7.81
C TYR A 551 13.40 -2.30 8.09
N ASN A 552 13.40 -3.18 9.10
CA ASN A 552 14.50 -4.08 9.37
C ASN A 552 14.18 -5.50 8.85
N PRO A 553 14.85 -5.99 7.78
CA PRO A 553 14.66 -7.33 7.22
C PRO A 553 14.70 -8.47 8.26
N ARG A 554 15.79 -8.55 9.04
CA ARG A 554 16.05 -9.65 9.99
C ARG A 554 14.96 -9.79 11.05
N ARG A 555 14.38 -8.66 11.47
CA ARG A 555 13.31 -8.57 12.48
C ARG A 555 11.90 -8.49 11.90
N LYS A 556 11.76 -8.40 10.57
CA LYS A 556 10.54 -7.98 9.84
C LYS A 556 9.79 -6.81 10.53
N HIS A 557 10.55 -5.84 11.04
CA HIS A 557 10.03 -4.73 11.86
C HIS A 557 9.93 -3.45 11.04
N LEU A 558 8.73 -2.86 10.92
CA LEU A 558 8.52 -1.52 10.34
C LEU A 558 8.36 -0.49 11.46
N GLU A 559 9.03 0.67 11.33
CA GLU A 559 8.98 1.77 12.29
C GLU A 559 8.74 3.09 11.55
N ARG A 560 7.78 3.92 11.98
CA ARG A 560 7.60 5.31 11.47
C ARG A 560 8.63 6.21 12.15
N THR A 561 9.87 6.12 11.67
CA THR A 561 11.07 6.71 12.29
C THR A 561 11.01 8.23 12.40
N ALA A 562 10.34 8.90 11.46
CA ALA A 562 10.09 10.34 11.53
C ALA A 562 8.74 10.72 10.88
N GLN A 563 8.09 11.75 11.41
CA GLN A 563 6.91 12.39 10.79
C GLN A 563 6.98 13.93 10.79
N PRO A 564 8.09 14.54 10.30
CA PRO A 564 8.12 15.97 10.01
C PRO A 564 7.13 16.31 8.89
N TYR A 565 6.64 17.55 8.86
CA TYR A 565 5.91 18.04 7.69
C TYR A 565 6.88 18.14 6.50
N VAL A 566 6.80 17.16 5.59
CA VAL A 566 7.63 17.07 4.38
C VAL A 566 6.71 16.79 3.18
N PRO A 567 6.57 17.71 2.20
CA PRO A 567 5.58 17.58 1.13
C PRO A 567 5.73 16.30 0.29
N ASN A 568 6.96 15.99 -0.13
CA ASN A 568 7.32 14.73 -0.77
C ASN A 568 8.85 14.56 -0.62
N PRO A 569 9.35 13.44 -0.08
CA PRO A 569 10.79 13.23 0.16
C PRO A 569 11.51 12.41 -0.94
N TRP A 570 11.60 12.93 -2.17
CA TRP A 570 12.39 12.28 -3.25
C TRP A 570 13.90 12.47 -3.08
N GLY A 571 14.47 11.86 -2.03
CA GLY A 571 15.90 11.81 -1.79
C GLY A 571 16.20 11.62 -0.31
N ILE A 572 16.95 10.57 0.03
CA ILE A 572 17.48 10.31 1.36
C ILE A 572 18.80 9.54 1.21
N ALA A 573 19.82 9.94 1.97
CA ALA A 573 21.17 9.38 1.91
C ALA A 573 21.84 9.36 3.29
N PHE A 574 22.94 8.62 3.40
CA PHE A 574 23.75 8.50 4.61
C PHE A 574 25.19 8.96 4.37
N ASP A 575 25.77 9.69 5.32
CA ASP A 575 27.21 9.97 5.32
C ASP A 575 28.04 8.77 5.83
N ASP A 576 29.37 8.87 5.76
CA ASP A 576 30.34 7.89 6.29
C ASP A 576 30.11 7.49 7.77
N TRP A 577 29.37 8.30 8.54
CA TRP A 577 29.06 8.11 9.95
C TRP A 577 27.62 7.60 10.19
N GLY A 578 26.89 7.25 9.12
CA GLY A 578 25.51 6.79 9.16
C GLY A 578 24.51 7.87 9.56
N GLN A 579 24.83 9.15 9.36
CA GLN A 579 23.90 10.25 9.58
C GLN A 579 22.96 10.40 8.38
N ASN A 580 21.66 10.41 8.66
CA ASN A 580 20.62 10.45 7.63
C ASN A 580 20.26 11.89 7.22
N PHE A 581 20.38 12.17 5.94
CA PHE A 581 19.99 13.43 5.30
C PHE A 581 18.87 13.18 4.29
N TYR A 582 17.99 14.15 4.06
CA TYR A 582 16.89 14.04 3.11
C TYR A 582 16.61 15.35 2.36
N ALA A 583 16.04 15.22 1.16
CA ALA A 583 15.64 16.32 0.29
C ALA A 583 14.12 16.50 0.25
N GLU A 584 13.66 17.74 0.21
CA GLU A 584 12.23 18.09 0.18
C GLU A 584 11.78 18.61 -1.18
N THR A 585 11.18 17.72 -1.99
CA THR A 585 10.80 17.96 -3.40
C THR A 585 10.04 19.26 -3.67
N SER A 586 9.29 19.79 -2.69
CA SER A 586 8.55 21.06 -2.87
C SER A 586 9.01 22.26 -2.03
N SER A 587 9.90 22.11 -1.03
CA SER A 587 10.35 23.25 -0.21
C SER A 587 11.71 23.83 -0.60
N PRO A 588 12.22 23.44 -1.78
CA PRO A 588 13.51 22.73 -1.94
C PRO A 588 14.55 23.00 -0.83
N ASP A 589 14.37 22.35 0.32
CA ASP A 589 15.36 22.30 1.39
C ASP A 589 16.07 20.92 1.40
N VAL A 590 17.27 20.85 1.97
CA VAL A 590 17.93 19.58 2.34
C VAL A 590 18.28 19.61 3.83
N ARG A 591 17.98 18.51 4.53
CA ARG A 591 17.89 18.48 6.00
C ARG A 591 18.54 17.25 6.61
N TRP A 592 19.02 17.39 7.84
CA TRP A 592 19.52 16.29 8.68
C TRP A 592 18.37 15.76 9.55
N MET A 593 18.06 14.46 9.48
CA MET A 593 16.84 13.90 10.06
C MET A 593 16.92 13.60 11.56
N MET A 594 18.12 13.30 12.08
CA MET A 594 18.30 12.86 13.48
C MET A 594 17.61 13.79 14.52
N PRO A 595 17.69 15.14 14.44
CA PRO A 595 17.03 16.04 15.39
C PRO A 595 15.49 15.94 15.43
N VAL A 596 14.85 15.33 14.41
CA VAL A 596 13.39 15.16 14.32
C VAL A 596 12.95 13.70 14.39
N THR A 597 13.87 12.77 14.67
CA THR A 597 13.60 11.34 14.89
C THR A 597 13.03 11.11 16.29
N VAL A 598 11.74 11.41 16.46
CA VAL A 598 10.97 11.26 17.72
C VAL A 598 9.75 10.34 17.53
N LYS A 599 9.06 9.96 18.62
CA LYS A 599 7.88 9.07 18.53
C LYS A 599 6.73 9.73 17.74
N SER A 600 6.63 9.40 16.46
CA SER A 600 5.53 9.70 15.57
C SER A 600 4.17 9.30 16.16
N ARG A 601 3.12 10.06 15.84
CA ARG A 601 1.74 9.83 16.30
C ARG A 601 0.76 10.09 15.16
N TYR A 602 -0.44 9.52 15.25
CA TYR A 602 -1.48 9.75 14.26
C TYR A 602 -1.94 11.22 14.31
N GLY A 603 -1.91 11.93 13.19
CA GLY A 603 -2.36 13.32 13.06
C GLY A 603 -1.38 14.40 13.55
N ASP A 604 -0.30 14.03 14.24
CA ASP A 604 0.71 14.99 14.73
C ASP A 604 1.91 15.04 13.77
N THR A 605 2.18 16.19 13.14
CA THR A 605 3.46 16.45 12.45
C THR A 605 4.51 16.96 13.43
N THR A 606 5.76 16.50 13.31
CA THR A 606 6.89 17.09 14.04
C THR A 606 7.41 18.35 13.33
N GLU A 607 8.18 19.15 14.07
CA GLU A 607 9.02 20.20 13.48
C GLU A 607 10.02 19.61 12.47
N VAL A 608 10.61 20.48 11.63
CA VAL A 608 11.72 20.18 10.72
C VAL A 608 13.06 20.66 11.29
N SER A 609 14.18 20.08 10.85
CA SER A 609 15.52 20.59 11.19
C SER A 609 15.83 21.90 10.44
N ARG A 610 17.01 22.51 10.69
CA ARG A 610 17.52 23.55 9.78
C ARG A 610 17.71 22.97 8.38
N ASP A 611 17.38 23.78 7.38
CA ASP A 611 17.88 23.58 6.00
C ASP A 611 19.39 23.78 6.00
N LEU A 612 20.06 23.00 5.15
CA LEU A 612 21.50 23.03 4.96
C LEU A 612 21.90 23.85 3.73
N LEU A 613 20.98 24.11 2.80
CA LEU A 613 21.27 24.79 1.54
C LEU A 613 21.41 26.31 1.70
N GLN A 614 22.27 26.89 0.86
CA GLN A 614 22.31 28.33 0.67
C GLN A 614 21.11 28.77 -0.18
N PRO A 615 20.37 29.84 0.19
CA PRO A 615 19.13 30.24 -0.49
C PRO A 615 19.27 30.42 -2.01
N GLU A 616 20.43 30.90 -2.46
CA GLU A 616 20.76 31.17 -3.87
C GLU A 616 20.97 29.90 -4.71
N HIS A 617 21.11 28.74 -4.05
CA HIS A 617 21.42 27.45 -4.68
C HIS A 617 20.32 26.39 -4.50
N ARG A 618 19.22 26.73 -3.81
CA ARG A 618 18.03 25.88 -3.69
C ARG A 618 17.34 25.69 -5.05
N VAL A 619 16.89 24.47 -5.34
CA VAL A 619 16.35 24.11 -6.66
C VAL A 619 15.09 23.24 -6.55
N ARG A 620 13.95 23.73 -7.06
CA ARG A 620 12.66 23.00 -7.03
C ARG A 620 12.30 22.38 -8.40
N PRO A 621 11.75 21.16 -8.47
CA PRO A 621 11.70 20.14 -7.42
C PRO A 621 13.02 19.38 -7.28
N THR A 622 13.43 19.06 -6.04
CA THR A 622 14.58 18.16 -5.79
C THR A 622 14.20 16.70 -6.03
N SER A 623 15.17 15.94 -6.52
CA SER A 623 15.09 14.52 -6.84
C SER A 623 16.45 13.88 -6.59
N GLY A 624 16.51 12.66 -6.06
CA GLY A 624 17.74 12.02 -5.63
C GLY A 624 18.48 12.77 -4.50
N LEU A 625 19.26 12.05 -3.73
CA LEU A 625 20.25 12.60 -2.80
C LEU A 625 21.32 11.53 -2.64
N GLU A 626 22.59 11.91 -2.73
CA GLU A 626 23.70 10.96 -2.66
C GLU A 626 24.94 11.63 -2.03
N PHE A 627 25.83 10.84 -1.42
CA PHE A 627 27.14 11.28 -0.93
C PHE A 627 28.27 10.81 -1.84
N VAL A 628 29.24 11.69 -2.12
CA VAL A 628 30.43 11.35 -2.90
C VAL A 628 31.32 10.40 -2.12
N SER A 629 31.26 9.12 -2.48
CA SER A 629 32.11 8.04 -1.96
C SER A 629 32.65 7.19 -3.12
N SER A 630 33.61 7.74 -3.86
CA SER A 630 34.09 7.14 -5.13
C SER A 630 35.54 7.48 -5.45
N GLY A 631 36.31 6.46 -5.85
CA GLY A 631 37.67 6.61 -6.35
C GLY A 631 37.80 7.32 -7.72
N HIS A 632 36.69 7.59 -8.42
CA HIS A 632 36.67 8.43 -9.62
C HIS A 632 36.54 9.94 -9.30
N PHE A 633 36.20 10.29 -8.06
CA PHE A 633 36.12 11.68 -7.59
C PHE A 633 37.40 12.06 -6.81
N PRO A 634 37.98 13.26 -6.98
CA PRO A 634 39.14 13.70 -6.21
C PRO A 634 38.92 13.67 -4.69
N ASP A 635 39.98 13.38 -3.92
CA ASP A 635 39.99 13.31 -2.43
C ASP A 635 39.28 14.50 -1.75
N ASN A 636 39.38 15.69 -2.35
CA ASN A 636 38.80 16.92 -1.80
C ASN A 636 37.30 17.10 -2.05
N LEU A 637 36.63 16.13 -2.67
CA LEU A 637 35.17 16.07 -2.89
C LEU A 637 34.49 14.94 -2.10
N GLN A 638 35.25 14.02 -1.49
CA GLN A 638 34.67 12.91 -0.73
C GLN A 638 33.88 13.45 0.47
N GLY A 639 32.65 12.97 0.66
CA GLY A 639 31.73 13.47 1.70
C GLY A 639 30.97 14.76 1.35
N ASP A 640 31.14 15.32 0.14
CA ASP A 640 30.15 16.25 -0.42
C ASP A 640 28.85 15.50 -0.75
N PHE A 641 27.72 16.20 -0.74
CA PHE A 641 26.43 15.65 -1.19
C PHE A 641 26.01 16.21 -2.56
N LEU A 642 25.31 15.36 -3.30
CA LEU A 642 24.78 15.60 -4.63
C LEU A 642 23.25 15.64 -4.60
N ILE A 643 22.65 16.58 -5.33
CA ILE A 643 21.19 16.74 -5.44
C ILE A 643 20.83 16.92 -6.91
N ASN A 644 19.92 16.10 -7.46
CA ASN A 644 19.34 16.39 -8.78
C ASN A 644 18.16 17.35 -8.64
N ASN A 645 17.83 18.00 -9.75
CA ASN A 645 16.58 18.72 -9.88
C ASN A 645 15.92 18.43 -11.23
N THR A 646 14.63 18.11 -11.15
CA THR A 646 13.89 17.59 -12.30
C THR A 646 13.39 18.69 -13.25
N ILE A 647 13.21 19.95 -12.83
CA ILE A 647 12.47 20.94 -13.67
C ILE A 647 12.99 22.40 -13.61
N GLY A 648 13.38 22.93 -12.45
CA GLY A 648 13.84 24.32 -12.31
C GLY A 648 15.31 24.56 -12.67
N PHE A 649 16.15 23.53 -12.51
CA PHE A 649 17.57 23.48 -12.81
C PHE A 649 17.85 22.07 -13.32
N LEU A 650 17.95 21.89 -14.64
CA LEU A 650 17.99 20.55 -15.24
C LEU A 650 19.39 19.94 -15.07
N GLY A 651 19.70 19.42 -13.90
CA GLY A 651 21.07 19.08 -13.52
C GLY A 651 21.26 18.59 -12.09
N THR A 652 22.53 18.42 -11.71
CA THR A 652 22.97 17.95 -10.40
C THR A 652 23.86 19.03 -9.74
N LYS A 653 23.56 19.40 -8.50
CA LYS A 653 24.38 20.31 -7.69
C LYS A 653 25.22 19.54 -6.68
N GLU A 654 26.45 20.00 -6.46
CA GLU A 654 27.40 19.45 -5.48
C GLU A 654 27.65 20.45 -4.35
N HIS A 655 27.60 19.97 -3.12
CA HIS A 655 27.67 20.79 -1.91
C HIS A 655 28.58 20.15 -0.84
N THR A 656 29.46 20.96 -0.27
CA THR A 656 30.34 20.55 0.84
C THR A 656 29.51 20.27 2.08
N LEU A 657 29.68 19.14 2.76
CA LEU A 657 29.15 18.95 4.11
C LEU A 657 30.25 19.24 5.16
N LYS A 658 29.90 19.91 6.26
CA LYS A 658 30.82 20.10 7.39
C LYS A 658 30.10 20.14 8.74
N ASP A 659 30.71 19.49 9.74
CA ASP A 659 30.40 19.66 11.16
C ASP A 659 30.46 21.14 11.60
N ASP A 660 29.41 21.56 12.30
CA ASP A 660 29.17 22.88 12.91
C ASP A 660 28.67 22.70 14.37
N GLY A 661 29.21 21.70 15.07
CA GLY A 661 29.03 21.45 16.51
C GLY A 661 27.74 20.72 16.89
N THR A 662 26.58 21.33 16.67
CA THR A 662 25.25 20.72 16.97
C THR A 662 24.45 20.40 15.71
N GLY A 663 25.16 20.09 14.63
CA GLY A 663 24.61 19.82 13.30
C GLY A 663 25.59 20.26 12.22
N TYR A 664 25.10 20.35 10.99
CA TYR A 664 25.94 20.55 9.79
C TYR A 664 25.71 21.89 9.12
N ILE A 665 26.73 22.42 8.45
CA ILE A 665 26.62 23.52 7.50
C ILE A 665 27.01 23.00 6.11
N SER A 666 26.28 23.42 5.06
CA SER A 666 26.71 23.19 3.68
C SER A 666 27.18 24.45 2.98
N ARG A 667 27.88 24.27 1.87
CA ARG A 667 28.12 25.30 0.87
C ARG A 667 28.03 24.70 -0.52
N HIS A 668 27.46 25.43 -1.47
CA HIS A 668 27.57 25.05 -2.87
C HIS A 668 29.05 25.04 -3.27
N ARG A 669 29.48 23.96 -3.94
CA ARG A 669 30.82 23.86 -4.52
C ARG A 669 30.77 24.11 -6.02
N GLN A 670 29.94 23.35 -6.72
CA GLN A 670 29.81 23.41 -8.18
C GLN A 670 28.48 22.83 -8.67
N ASP A 671 28.13 23.19 -9.90
CA ASP A 671 27.10 22.50 -10.65
C ASP A 671 27.80 21.37 -11.41
N LEU A 672 27.69 20.14 -10.91
CA LEU A 672 28.41 18.96 -11.41
C LEU A 672 28.04 18.66 -12.87
N LEU A 673 26.76 18.80 -13.20
CA LEU A 673 26.22 18.74 -14.56
C LEU A 673 24.97 19.61 -14.70
N VAL A 674 24.81 20.24 -15.86
CA VAL A 674 23.60 21.00 -16.24
C VAL A 674 23.29 20.78 -17.71
N SER A 675 22.07 20.35 -18.04
CA SER A 675 21.61 20.23 -19.42
C SER A 675 20.88 21.49 -19.91
N THR A 676 21.04 21.76 -21.21
CA THR A 676 20.23 22.74 -21.95
C THR A 676 19.09 22.09 -22.74
N ASP A 677 18.92 20.76 -22.67
CA ASP A 677 17.70 20.10 -23.14
C ASP A 677 16.55 20.40 -22.17
N LYS A 678 15.50 21.08 -22.64
CA LYS A 678 14.26 21.31 -21.88
C LYS A 678 13.61 20.00 -21.40
N ASN A 679 13.93 18.85 -21.99
CA ASN A 679 13.34 17.55 -21.68
C ASN A 679 14.13 16.73 -20.65
N PHE A 680 15.36 17.10 -20.31
CA PHE A 680 16.15 16.40 -19.28
C PHE A 680 15.45 16.50 -17.92
N ARG A 681 15.22 15.34 -17.28
CA ARG A 681 14.50 15.13 -16.03
C ARG A 681 15.31 14.16 -15.15
N PRO A 682 16.41 14.61 -14.53
CA PRO A 682 17.12 13.74 -13.60
C PRO A 682 16.22 13.49 -12.39
N VAL A 683 15.95 12.22 -12.13
CA VAL A 683 15.01 11.76 -11.09
C VAL A 683 15.69 10.98 -9.99
N ASP A 684 16.85 10.38 -10.28
CA ASP A 684 17.62 9.59 -9.32
C ASP A 684 19.11 9.53 -9.68
N MET A 685 19.97 9.16 -8.73
CA MET A 685 21.40 8.90 -8.96
C MET A 685 21.95 7.89 -7.96
N GLU A 686 22.98 7.15 -8.36
CA GLU A 686 23.59 6.07 -7.58
C GLU A 686 25.07 5.90 -8.00
N PHE A 687 25.96 5.61 -7.05
CA PHE A 687 27.34 5.21 -7.36
C PHE A 687 27.45 3.71 -7.69
N ALA A 688 27.92 3.40 -8.90
CA ALA A 688 28.21 2.04 -9.32
C ALA A 688 29.44 1.44 -8.61
N PRO A 689 29.55 0.09 -8.49
CA PRO A 689 30.68 -0.57 -7.83
C PRO A 689 32.08 -0.35 -8.46
N ASP A 690 32.17 0.25 -9.65
CA ASP A 690 33.43 0.70 -10.27
C ASP A 690 33.84 2.11 -9.82
N GLY A 691 32.94 2.85 -9.17
CA GLY A 691 33.07 4.25 -8.78
C GLY A 691 32.40 5.25 -9.74
N SER A 692 31.78 4.81 -10.85
CA SER A 692 31.09 5.72 -11.76
C SER A 692 29.74 6.17 -11.19
N LEU A 693 29.44 7.48 -11.27
CA LEU A 693 28.13 8.01 -10.89
C LEU A 693 27.15 7.84 -12.06
N TYR A 694 26.03 7.17 -11.81
CA TYR A 694 24.93 7.04 -12.75
C TYR A 694 23.81 8.03 -12.39
N VAL A 695 23.12 8.56 -13.39
CA VAL A 695 21.97 9.46 -13.23
C VAL A 695 20.82 8.97 -14.10
N ALA A 696 19.66 8.75 -13.50
CA ALA A 696 18.46 8.33 -14.22
C ALA A 696 17.72 9.55 -14.78
N ASP A 697 17.53 9.58 -16.09
CA ASP A 697 16.68 10.57 -16.78
C ASP A 697 15.29 10.00 -17.06
N TRP A 698 14.23 10.70 -16.67
CA TRP A 698 12.85 10.37 -17.02
C TRP A 698 12.49 10.81 -18.46
N HIS A 699 13.27 11.73 -19.04
CA HIS A 699 13.15 12.40 -20.35
C HIS A 699 11.71 12.73 -20.78
N ASN A 700 11.24 13.94 -20.45
CA ASN A 700 9.80 14.23 -20.50
C ASN A 700 9.44 15.64 -21.01
N LEU A 701 8.81 15.69 -22.18
CA LEU A 701 8.20 16.90 -22.75
C LEU A 701 7.07 17.47 -21.89
N LEU A 702 6.42 16.66 -21.05
CA LEU A 702 5.18 17.05 -20.39
C LEU A 702 5.38 17.99 -19.19
N GLU A 703 6.47 17.88 -18.43
CA GLU A 703 6.56 18.54 -17.11
C GLU A 703 7.08 19.99 -17.13
N ALA A 704 7.77 20.41 -18.19
CA ALA A 704 8.10 21.83 -18.42
C ALA A 704 6.85 22.72 -18.35
N LEU A 705 5.70 22.16 -18.76
CA LEU A 705 4.40 22.81 -18.73
C LEU A 705 3.83 22.96 -17.31
N TRP A 706 3.96 21.94 -16.46
CA TRP A 706 3.37 21.93 -15.12
C TRP A 706 4.07 22.91 -14.18
N VAL A 707 5.37 23.15 -14.36
CA VAL A 707 6.07 24.22 -13.64
C VAL A 707 5.62 25.61 -14.08
N SER A 708 5.31 25.82 -15.37
CA SER A 708 4.76 27.09 -15.85
C SER A 708 3.42 27.42 -15.16
N TRP A 709 2.48 26.47 -15.17
CA TRP A 709 1.17 26.61 -14.49
C TRP A 709 1.33 26.71 -12.95
N GLY A 710 2.24 25.92 -12.35
CA GLY A 710 2.53 25.93 -10.92
C GLY A 710 3.26 27.18 -10.39
N LEU A 711 3.87 27.97 -11.28
CA LEU A 711 4.42 29.31 -11.00
C LEU A 711 3.43 30.44 -11.30
N ASN A 712 2.21 30.10 -11.74
CA ASN A 712 1.16 31.03 -12.18
C ASN A 712 1.53 31.82 -13.47
N GLU A 713 2.56 31.38 -14.20
CA GLU A 713 3.02 31.92 -15.48
C GLU A 713 3.02 30.81 -16.54
N VAL A 714 1.84 30.55 -17.14
CA VAL A 714 1.69 29.53 -18.18
C VAL A 714 2.56 29.86 -19.39
N ASP A 715 3.42 28.92 -19.80
CA ASP A 715 4.29 29.08 -20.98
C ASP A 715 3.43 28.94 -22.25
N GLU A 716 2.85 30.05 -22.72
CA GLU A 716 2.04 30.12 -23.96
C GLU A 716 2.85 29.77 -25.23
N GLN A 717 4.19 29.64 -25.16
CA GLN A 717 4.99 29.12 -26.27
C GLN A 717 4.84 27.60 -26.40
N LEU A 718 4.87 26.88 -25.27
CA LEU A 718 4.75 25.41 -25.15
C LEU A 718 3.39 24.86 -25.64
N LEU A 719 2.45 25.78 -25.83
CA LEU A 719 1.07 25.59 -25.43
C LEU A 719 0.10 25.31 -26.58
N GLN A 720 0.56 25.03 -27.79
CA GLN A 720 -0.22 24.22 -28.76
C GLN A 720 0.68 23.45 -29.74
N GLN A 721 1.97 23.36 -29.43
CA GLN A 721 2.86 22.48 -30.16
C GLN A 721 2.51 21.01 -29.81
N LEU A 722 2.30 20.67 -28.52
CA LEU A 722 1.90 19.31 -28.13
C LEU A 722 0.43 18.98 -28.53
N LEU A 723 -0.42 19.97 -28.87
CA LEU A 723 -1.71 19.72 -29.57
C LEU A 723 -1.53 19.10 -30.97
N LYS A 724 -0.38 19.37 -31.59
CA LYS A 724 -0.08 19.04 -32.99
C LYS A 724 0.96 17.91 -33.09
N ALA A 725 1.49 17.44 -31.97
CA ALA A 725 2.34 16.26 -31.89
C ALA A 725 1.67 15.04 -32.56
N LYS A 726 2.47 14.13 -33.14
CA LYS A 726 1.96 12.90 -33.77
C LYS A 726 1.57 11.83 -32.75
N ASP A 727 2.26 11.78 -31.61
CA ASP A 727 1.84 11.01 -30.45
C ASP A 727 0.52 11.55 -29.88
N TYR A 728 -0.37 10.66 -29.44
CA TYR A 728 -1.65 11.03 -28.84
C TYR A 728 -1.55 11.26 -27.32
N HIS A 729 -0.53 10.75 -26.63
CA HIS A 729 -0.32 11.03 -25.20
C HIS A 729 0.11 12.49 -25.00
N ALA A 730 1.09 12.97 -25.78
CA ALA A 730 1.41 14.38 -25.94
C ALA A 730 0.15 15.23 -26.20
N ARG A 731 -0.68 14.84 -27.20
CA ARG A 731 -1.97 15.49 -27.51
C ARG A 731 -3.09 15.30 -26.47
N ALA A 732 -2.87 14.60 -25.36
CA ALA A 732 -3.89 14.35 -24.32
C ALA A 732 -3.47 14.79 -22.91
N ALA A 733 -2.18 15.10 -22.73
CA ALA A 733 -1.59 15.44 -21.44
C ALA A 733 -1.15 16.91 -21.38
N ALA A 734 -0.54 17.41 -22.45
CA ALA A 734 -0.15 18.81 -22.58
C ALA A 734 -1.37 19.75 -22.46
N VAL A 735 -2.37 19.40 -23.25
CA VAL A 735 -3.65 20.07 -23.36
C VAL A 735 -4.55 19.65 -22.18
N ARG A 736 -4.06 20.06 -21.00
CA ARG A 736 -4.69 20.11 -19.68
C ARG A 736 -4.48 21.47 -18.99
N VAL A 737 -3.62 22.36 -19.52
CA VAL A 737 -3.17 23.62 -18.85
C VAL A 737 -3.82 24.94 -19.31
N LEU A 738 -4.59 25.03 -20.41
CA LEU A 738 -5.53 26.18 -20.57
C LEU A 738 -6.78 25.97 -19.70
N ARG A 739 -6.63 25.98 -18.38
CA ARG A 739 -7.74 25.94 -17.43
C ARG A 739 -7.41 26.72 -16.16
#